data_AF-A0A8H4KF06-F1
#
_entry.id   AF-A0A8H4KF06-F1
#
_cell.length_a   1.000
_cell.length_b   1.000
_cell.length_c   1.000
_cell.angle_alpha   90.00
_cell.angle_beta   90.00
_cell.angle_gamma   90.00
#
_symmetry.space_group_name_H-M   'P 1'
#
loop_
_entity.id
_entity.type
_entity.pdbx_description
1 polymer ?
#
loop_
_entity_poly.entity_id
_entity_poly.type
_entity_poly.pdbx_seq_one_letter_code
_entity_poly.pdbx_strand_id
1 'polypeptide(L)'
;MARTRGKSPQPPVKASTPVTEKQQPVAVPHQPQTTAVIPKSNKKNNKSTSYKSDGVEDNDVFLLPLSDYWVVLALMVVATIVRVYKIYQPTSVVFDEVHFGGFATKYIKGKFFMDVHPPLAKMLIALTGWLAGFDGSFDFKEIGKDYLEPGVPYVAMRMFPAICGILLIPCMFFTLKAVGCRTMTASMGAGLIIFENGLLTQARLILLDSPLVAATAFTVLSFTCFTNQHELGPAKAFQLSWWFWLVLTGLGLGITVSIKWVGLFTIAWVGSLTLLQLWVLLGDNKNVSMRLFTKHFMARVFCLIIIPLTFYMAMFAIHFVCLQNPGDGDGFMSSEFQATLNNKRMKDVPADVMMGSRVTIRHVNTQGGYLHSHPLMYPTGSKQQQITLYPHKDDNNIWLLENQTQPLGIDGQPINGTKAWDALPEPQYITDGTVVRLYHGPTHRRLHSHDVRAPITEADWQNEVSAYGYEGFEGDANDFFRVEIVKKKTRGAVAKERLRTIESKFRLVHVMTGCVLFSHKVKLPDWASEQQEVTCARGGTLPNSLWYIEGNSHPQLEGDVEKVNYRNPGFFGKFWELQQVMWRTNAGLTDSHAWDSRPESWPILRRGINFWGRQHKQVYLLGNPIIWWSSSVAIAIWVVFKAIAVLRWQRSCNDYANTTFKRFDYEIGTSVLGWALHYFPFYLMKRQLFLHHYFPALYFAIIALCQLFDYATARVPGVGARETAVVNRIATVSFLVLSAAVFSLYSPLAYGSPWTKADCKRVKLFNTWDFDCNTFFESYDKYSEVPSISSSVVPTTSAAKNVEPEKEAPVAQKQEEAVISGAPPAPEQPQVEHRVVAKEEKVEYRDQDGNLLDPEEVKALEGKVEFKTKYETKTRVVDEQGNEVQEPAEGWEQNLGAGVAPPHPDVEGLNSETVQSKDEGAAAAPQDVAASKDGEKEAEEIKAKPASENQQDATVKEEL
;
A
#
# COMPACT_ATOMS: atom_id res chain seq x y z
N MET A 1 16.07 53.94 -54.76
CA MET A 1 15.40 54.95 -55.61
C MET A 1 14.20 55.45 -54.80
N ALA A 2 13.95 56.73 -54.52
CA ALA A 2 14.66 58.01 -54.73
C ALA A 2 14.08 59.04 -53.71
N ARG A 3 14.38 60.35 -53.63
CA ARG A 3 15.21 61.27 -54.44
C ARG A 3 15.56 62.56 -53.64
N THR A 4 16.83 62.74 -53.18
CA THR A 4 17.52 64.06 -53.00
C THR A 4 16.97 65.11 -51.99
N ARG A 5 17.71 66.10 -51.42
CA ARG A 5 19.12 66.56 -51.48
C ARG A 5 19.42 67.55 -50.31
N GLY A 6 20.68 67.71 -49.92
CA GLY A 6 21.19 68.86 -49.12
C GLY A 6 22.67 68.69 -48.75
N LYS A 7 23.54 69.68 -48.98
CA LYS A 7 25.02 69.58 -48.82
C LYS A 7 25.56 70.46 -47.66
N SER A 8 26.63 69.98 -47.00
CA SER A 8 27.92 70.58 -46.54
C SER A 8 28.03 72.10 -46.17
N PRO A 9 29.07 72.58 -45.45
CA PRO A 9 30.36 71.92 -45.06
C PRO A 9 30.86 72.12 -43.60
N GLN A 10 32.03 71.53 -43.32
CA GLN A 10 32.94 71.67 -42.16
C GLN A 10 33.78 72.97 -42.18
N PRO A 11 34.73 73.24 -41.23
CA PRO A 11 34.92 72.81 -39.82
C PRO A 11 35.00 74.05 -38.85
N PRO A 12 36.10 74.50 -38.19
CA PRO A 12 37.09 73.83 -37.28
C PRO A 12 37.41 74.54 -35.92
N VAL A 13 37.67 73.76 -34.85
CA VAL A 13 38.70 74.04 -33.79
C VAL A 13 38.38 75.25 -32.85
N LYS A 14 38.94 75.51 -31.65
CA LYS A 14 40.09 75.00 -30.86
C LYS A 14 39.73 74.68 -29.38
N ALA A 15 40.77 74.51 -28.54
CA ALA A 15 40.82 74.14 -27.14
C ALA A 15 41.60 75.17 -26.29
N SER A 16 41.35 75.23 -24.96
CA SER A 16 42.39 75.41 -23.92
C SER A 16 41.86 75.37 -22.47
N THR A 17 42.55 74.59 -21.62
CA THR A 17 42.58 74.63 -20.13
C THR A 17 43.52 75.78 -19.67
N PRO A 18 43.51 76.29 -18.40
CA PRO A 18 44.11 75.56 -17.26
C PRO A 18 43.66 75.89 -15.80
N VAL A 19 44.07 75.02 -14.87
CA VAL A 19 44.64 75.29 -13.50
C VAL A 19 43.82 76.16 -12.52
N THR A 20 43.21 75.62 -11.45
CA THR A 20 43.80 75.14 -10.17
C THR A 20 44.42 76.25 -9.31
N GLU A 21 43.79 76.62 -8.18
CA GLU A 21 44.42 76.47 -6.86
C GLU A 21 43.45 76.55 -5.66
N LYS A 22 43.93 76.09 -4.50
CA LYS A 22 43.20 75.93 -3.23
C LYS A 22 43.39 77.17 -2.34
N GLN A 23 42.42 77.47 -1.46
CA GLN A 23 42.65 77.55 0.00
C GLN A 23 41.35 77.78 0.80
N GLN A 24 41.14 76.95 1.83
CA GLN A 24 40.38 77.24 3.06
C GLN A 24 41.36 77.81 4.11
N PRO A 25 40.99 78.13 5.38
CA PRO A 25 39.68 78.18 6.09
C PRO A 25 39.39 79.60 6.68
N VAL A 26 38.35 79.93 7.49
CA VAL A 26 38.15 79.65 8.94
C VAL A 26 36.85 80.33 9.47
N ALA A 27 36.23 79.72 10.50
CA ALA A 27 35.30 80.24 11.54
C ALA A 27 33.95 80.97 11.23
N VAL A 28 32.90 80.25 11.62
CA VAL A 28 31.56 80.61 12.19
C VAL A 28 31.70 81.70 13.30
N PRO A 29 30.78 82.70 13.50
CA PRO A 29 29.41 82.40 13.99
C PRO A 29 28.22 83.35 13.71
N HIS A 30 27.05 82.85 14.12
CA HIS A 30 25.75 83.49 14.42
C HIS A 30 24.78 83.97 13.30
N GLN A 31 23.59 83.37 13.37
CA GLN A 31 22.27 83.78 12.83
C GLN A 31 21.83 85.16 13.37
N PRO A 32 20.92 85.93 12.70
CA PRO A 32 19.56 85.45 12.39
C PRO A 32 18.82 85.93 11.12
N GLN A 33 17.74 85.19 10.82
CA GLN A 33 16.48 85.55 10.12
C GLN A 33 16.46 85.87 8.60
N THR A 34 15.60 85.10 7.89
CA THR A 34 14.65 85.49 6.80
C THR A 34 15.15 86.26 5.55
N THR A 35 14.70 86.04 4.31
CA THR A 35 13.77 85.10 3.65
C THR A 35 13.92 85.30 2.14
N ALA A 36 14.03 84.25 1.32
CA ALA A 36 13.64 84.27 -0.11
C ALA A 36 13.56 82.84 -0.67
N VAL A 37 12.43 82.49 -1.30
CA VAL A 37 12.23 81.19 -1.96
C VAL A 37 12.52 81.32 -3.45
N ILE A 38 13.38 80.45 -3.98
CA ILE A 38 13.59 80.25 -5.43
C ILE A 38 13.23 78.78 -5.72
N PRO A 39 12.41 78.48 -6.76
CA PRO A 39 11.75 77.19 -6.88
C PRO A 39 12.71 76.06 -7.27
N LYS A 40 12.78 75.01 -6.45
CA LYS A 40 13.46 73.76 -6.83
C LYS A 40 12.59 72.98 -7.81
N SER A 41 13.19 72.63 -8.96
CA SER A 41 12.62 71.71 -9.93
C SER A 41 12.20 70.40 -9.26
N ASN A 42 10.91 70.10 -9.33
CA ASN A 42 10.31 68.96 -8.66
C ASN A 42 10.50 67.70 -9.52
N LYS A 43 11.67 67.06 -9.44
CA LYS A 43 11.83 65.68 -9.94
C LYS A 43 10.92 64.76 -9.12
N LYS A 44 9.72 64.49 -9.64
CA LYS A 44 8.81 63.49 -9.10
C LYS A 44 9.51 62.13 -9.08
N ASN A 45 9.93 61.69 -7.90
CA ASN A 45 10.25 60.29 -7.65
C ASN A 45 8.94 59.49 -7.77
N ASN A 46 8.68 58.94 -8.97
CA ASN A 46 7.67 57.90 -9.13
C ASN A 46 8.11 56.68 -8.32
N LYS A 47 7.59 56.55 -7.10
CA LYS A 47 7.71 55.30 -6.32
C LYS A 47 7.01 54.20 -7.13
N SER A 48 7.78 53.23 -7.61
CA SER A 48 7.25 52.03 -8.25
C SER A 48 6.38 51.26 -7.25
N THR A 49 5.09 51.18 -7.53
CA THR A 49 4.12 50.34 -6.82
C THR A 49 4.26 48.91 -7.35
N SER A 50 4.85 48.01 -6.56
CA SER A 50 5.14 46.64 -6.95
C SER A 50 5.12 45.71 -5.74
N TYR A 51 4.45 44.56 -5.89
CA TYR A 51 4.44 43.46 -4.91
C TYR A 51 5.61 42.47 -5.11
N LYS A 52 6.70 42.89 -5.78
CA LYS A 52 7.94 42.09 -5.87
C LYS A 52 8.48 41.84 -4.46
N SER A 53 8.86 40.60 -4.17
CA SER A 53 9.44 40.23 -2.86
C SER A 53 10.89 40.70 -2.72
N ASP A 54 11.28 41.08 -1.50
CA ASP A 54 12.61 41.60 -1.20
C ASP A 54 13.71 40.57 -1.51
N GLY A 55 14.81 41.00 -2.13
CA GLY A 55 15.98 40.16 -2.37
C GLY A 55 15.82 39.07 -3.45
N VAL A 56 14.77 39.12 -4.28
CA VAL A 56 14.60 38.15 -5.38
C VAL A 56 15.36 38.57 -6.64
N GLU A 57 16.12 37.62 -7.18
CA GLU A 57 16.76 37.67 -8.49
C GLU A 57 16.03 36.76 -9.49
N ASP A 58 16.13 37.08 -10.78
CA ASP A 58 15.48 36.31 -11.86
C ASP A 58 16.34 35.10 -12.20
N ASN A 59 16.09 34.01 -11.47
CA ASN A 59 16.79 32.72 -11.61
C ASN A 59 15.99 31.77 -12.52
N ASP A 60 15.42 32.30 -13.60
CA ASP A 60 14.72 31.49 -14.60
C ASP A 60 15.69 30.46 -15.19
N VAL A 61 15.33 29.18 -15.08
CA VAL A 61 16.16 28.06 -15.55
C VAL A 61 16.45 28.19 -17.04
N PHE A 62 15.54 28.78 -17.83
CA PHE A 62 15.74 29.00 -19.26
C PHE A 62 16.83 30.06 -19.58
N LEU A 63 17.16 30.94 -18.64
CA LEU A 63 18.13 32.03 -18.82
C LEU A 63 19.52 31.71 -18.22
N LEU A 64 19.74 30.47 -17.78
CA LEU A 64 21.04 30.03 -17.25
C LEU A 64 22.16 30.08 -18.31
N PRO A 65 23.42 30.31 -17.89
CA PRO A 65 24.55 30.29 -18.81
C PRO A 65 24.77 28.87 -19.38
N LEU A 66 25.26 28.78 -20.62
CA LEU A 66 25.57 27.52 -21.29
C LEU A 66 26.47 26.58 -20.45
N SER A 67 27.34 27.12 -19.61
CA SER A 67 28.17 26.36 -18.67
C SER A 67 27.36 25.50 -17.70
N ASP A 68 26.23 26.00 -17.19
CA ASP A 68 25.40 25.26 -16.24
C ASP A 68 24.72 24.07 -16.92
N TYR A 69 24.29 24.23 -18.18
CA TYR A 69 23.74 23.13 -18.98
C TYR A 69 24.80 22.05 -19.29
N TRP A 70 26.04 22.45 -19.61
CA TRP A 70 27.14 21.49 -19.78
C TRP A 70 27.47 20.73 -18.48
N VAL A 71 27.40 21.40 -17.33
CA VAL A 71 27.55 20.76 -16.02
C VAL A 71 26.42 19.76 -15.74
N VAL A 72 25.17 20.11 -16.05
CA VAL A 72 24.03 19.17 -15.93
C VAL A 72 24.21 17.96 -16.85
N LEU A 73 24.63 18.17 -18.10
CA LEU A 73 24.88 17.07 -19.04
C LEU A 73 25.98 16.12 -18.52
N ALA A 74 27.09 16.67 -18.02
CA ALA A 74 28.17 15.88 -17.43
C ALA A 74 27.68 15.08 -16.20
N LEU A 75 26.91 15.71 -15.31
CA LEU A 75 26.29 15.05 -14.16
C LEU A 75 25.31 13.96 -14.57
N MET A 76 24.51 14.17 -15.63
CA MET A 76 23.64 13.12 -16.18
C MET A 76 24.43 11.95 -16.76
N VAL A 77 25.55 12.16 -17.45
CA VAL A 77 26.40 11.06 -17.93
C VAL A 77 26.94 10.23 -16.77
N VAL A 78 27.46 10.87 -15.71
CA VAL A 78 27.91 10.17 -14.50
C VAL A 78 26.75 9.41 -13.84
N ALA A 79 25.57 10.03 -13.75
CA ALA A 79 24.38 9.40 -13.20
C ALA A 79 23.93 8.19 -14.03
N THR A 80 23.95 8.27 -15.36
CA THR A 80 23.62 7.14 -16.24
C THR A 80 24.58 5.98 -16.02
N ILE A 81 25.90 6.25 -15.93
CA ILE A 81 26.89 5.22 -15.60
C ILE A 81 26.56 4.57 -14.26
N VAL A 82 26.39 5.36 -13.19
CA VAL A 82 26.10 4.85 -11.83
C VAL A 82 24.79 4.07 -11.76
N ARG A 83 23.72 4.55 -12.40
CA ARG A 83 22.37 3.96 -12.28
C ARG A 83 22.16 2.73 -13.17
N VAL A 84 22.83 2.66 -14.32
CA VAL A 84 22.72 1.53 -15.28
C VAL A 84 23.82 0.48 -15.07
N TYR A 85 24.87 0.77 -14.28
CA TYR A 85 25.93 -0.19 -13.98
C TYR A 85 25.38 -1.53 -13.47
N LYS A 86 25.67 -2.60 -14.22
CA LYS A 86 25.21 -3.97 -13.98
C LYS A 86 23.70 -4.09 -13.70
N ILE A 87 22.84 -3.32 -14.38
CA ILE A 87 21.38 -3.37 -14.18
C ILE A 87 20.76 -4.77 -14.39
N TYR A 88 21.43 -5.63 -15.18
CA TYR A 88 21.09 -7.05 -15.36
C TYR A 88 21.41 -7.95 -14.15
N GLN A 89 22.11 -7.46 -13.12
CA GLN A 89 22.35 -8.20 -11.88
C GLN A 89 21.50 -7.63 -10.72
N PRO A 90 20.82 -8.46 -9.91
CA PRO A 90 20.73 -9.92 -10.00
C PRO A 90 19.82 -10.40 -11.14
N THR A 91 20.05 -11.60 -11.67
CA THR A 91 19.25 -12.19 -12.78
C THR A 91 17.91 -12.76 -12.34
N SER A 92 17.56 -12.62 -11.05
CA SER A 92 16.37 -13.17 -10.42
C SER A 92 15.49 -12.09 -9.79
N VAL A 93 14.25 -12.47 -9.46
CA VAL A 93 13.27 -11.65 -8.73
C VAL A 93 13.84 -11.16 -7.39
N VAL A 94 13.64 -9.89 -7.08
CA VAL A 94 14.03 -9.21 -5.83
C VAL A 94 12.79 -8.85 -5.00
N PHE A 95 12.95 -8.53 -3.71
CA PHE A 95 11.91 -7.95 -2.87
C PHE A 95 11.12 -6.85 -3.58
N ASP A 96 9.79 -6.86 -3.39
CA ASP A 96 8.79 -6.04 -4.08
C ASP A 96 8.72 -6.14 -5.62
N GLU A 97 9.73 -6.63 -6.34
CA GLU A 97 9.57 -7.01 -7.76
C GLU A 97 8.52 -8.12 -7.91
N VAL A 98 8.35 -8.96 -6.87
CA VAL A 98 7.26 -9.94 -6.75
C VAL A 98 5.88 -9.32 -6.97
N HIS A 99 5.67 -8.12 -6.42
CA HIS A 99 4.41 -7.38 -6.51
C HIS A 99 4.31 -6.65 -7.85
N PHE A 100 5.30 -5.83 -8.21
CA PHE A 100 5.19 -4.94 -9.38
C PHE A 100 5.35 -5.66 -10.71
N GLY A 101 6.17 -6.71 -10.79
CA GLY A 101 6.22 -7.63 -11.93
C GLY A 101 4.94 -8.46 -12.05
N GLY A 102 4.39 -8.91 -10.91
CA GLY A 102 3.07 -9.54 -10.84
C GLY A 102 1.95 -8.64 -11.37
N PHE A 103 1.93 -7.36 -10.98
CA PHE A 103 0.97 -6.39 -11.51
C PHE A 103 1.17 -6.09 -13.00
N ALA A 104 2.41 -5.98 -13.48
CA ALA A 104 2.71 -5.83 -14.90
C ALA A 104 2.13 -7.00 -15.74
N THR A 105 2.30 -8.22 -15.24
CA THR A 105 1.70 -9.43 -15.81
C THR A 105 0.18 -9.36 -15.86
N LYS A 106 -0.47 -8.86 -14.79
CA LYS A 106 -1.93 -8.70 -14.74
C LYS A 106 -2.43 -7.63 -15.72
N TYR A 107 -1.71 -6.52 -15.91
CA TYR A 107 -2.02 -5.54 -16.98
C TYR A 107 -1.91 -6.13 -18.38
N ILE A 108 -0.84 -6.87 -18.69
CA ILE A 108 -0.63 -7.46 -20.02
C ILE A 108 -1.71 -8.51 -20.34
N LYS A 109 -2.10 -9.33 -19.35
CA LYS A 109 -3.21 -10.29 -19.46
C LYS A 109 -4.61 -9.65 -19.33
N GLY A 110 -4.69 -8.33 -19.13
CA GLY A 110 -5.93 -7.58 -18.90
C GLY A 110 -6.74 -8.04 -17.68
N LYS A 111 -6.13 -8.75 -16.73
CA LYS A 111 -6.78 -9.33 -15.54
C LYS A 111 -6.90 -8.29 -14.43
N PHE A 112 -8.12 -8.05 -13.97
CA PHE A 112 -8.40 -7.13 -12.89
C PHE A 112 -7.72 -7.57 -11.58
N PHE A 113 -7.17 -6.59 -10.87
CA PHE A 113 -6.57 -6.77 -9.57
C PHE A 113 -6.81 -5.52 -8.72
N MET A 114 -6.76 -5.70 -7.41
CA MET A 114 -6.85 -4.62 -6.43
C MET A 114 -5.48 -4.45 -5.79
N ASP A 115 -5.06 -3.20 -5.63
CA ASP A 115 -3.82 -2.79 -4.98
C ASP A 115 -4.05 -1.48 -4.23
N VAL A 116 -3.30 -1.26 -3.16
CA VAL A 116 -3.39 -0.05 -2.31
C VAL A 116 -2.80 1.20 -2.96
N HIS A 117 -2.06 1.07 -4.07
CA HIS A 117 -1.46 2.19 -4.76
C HIS A 117 -2.20 2.56 -6.06
N PRO A 118 -2.29 3.86 -6.40
CA PRO A 118 -2.74 4.32 -7.71
C PRO A 118 -1.97 3.70 -8.91
N PRO A 119 -2.55 3.71 -10.12
CA PRO A 119 -2.12 2.79 -11.18
C PRO A 119 -0.91 3.24 -12.00
N LEU A 120 -0.51 4.52 -12.01
CA LEU A 120 0.37 5.07 -13.04
C LEU A 120 1.73 4.36 -13.15
N ALA A 121 2.49 4.24 -12.06
CA ALA A 121 3.80 3.59 -12.11
C ALA A 121 3.70 2.13 -12.55
N LYS A 122 2.65 1.41 -12.13
CA LYS A 122 2.43 0.01 -12.51
C LYS A 122 2.07 -0.12 -14.00
N MET A 123 1.25 0.79 -14.53
CA MET A 123 0.95 0.86 -15.96
C MET A 123 2.19 1.21 -16.80
N LEU A 124 3.08 2.09 -16.31
CA LEU A 124 4.32 2.42 -17.01
C LEU A 124 5.33 1.25 -16.98
N ILE A 125 5.46 0.54 -15.86
CA ILE A 125 6.25 -0.69 -15.78
C ILE A 125 5.69 -1.75 -16.76
N ALA A 126 4.36 -1.96 -16.76
CA ALA A 126 3.70 -2.87 -17.70
C ALA A 126 3.95 -2.48 -19.16
N LEU A 127 3.83 -1.18 -19.49
CA LEU A 127 4.12 -0.65 -20.82
C LEU A 127 5.58 -0.91 -21.24
N THR A 128 6.54 -0.72 -20.33
CA THR A 128 7.96 -0.96 -20.64
C THR A 128 8.28 -2.44 -20.84
N GLY A 129 7.64 -3.34 -20.08
CA GLY A 129 7.72 -4.78 -20.32
C GLY A 129 7.10 -5.17 -21.67
N TRP A 130 5.90 -4.67 -21.97
CA TRP A 130 5.19 -4.96 -23.22
C TRP A 130 5.95 -4.45 -24.45
N LEU A 131 6.48 -3.22 -24.41
CA LEU A 131 7.34 -2.67 -25.47
C LEU A 131 8.64 -3.46 -25.67
N ALA A 132 9.10 -4.18 -24.64
CA ALA A 132 10.27 -5.06 -24.69
C ALA A 132 9.91 -6.53 -25.01
N GLY A 133 8.65 -6.82 -25.39
CA GLY A 133 8.20 -8.15 -25.79
C GLY A 133 7.72 -9.06 -24.65
N PHE A 134 7.45 -8.54 -23.45
CA PHE A 134 6.89 -9.35 -22.37
C PHE A 134 5.41 -9.72 -22.64
N ASP A 135 5.12 -11.02 -22.59
CA ASP A 135 3.79 -11.60 -22.82
C ASP A 135 2.99 -11.84 -21.52
N GLY A 136 3.62 -11.65 -20.36
CA GLY A 136 3.02 -11.94 -19.06
C GLY A 136 3.00 -13.43 -18.70
N SER A 137 3.71 -14.32 -19.40
CA SER A 137 3.75 -15.75 -19.08
C SER A 137 4.35 -16.05 -17.69
N PHE A 138 5.43 -15.34 -17.34
CA PHE A 138 6.19 -15.55 -16.10
C PHE A 138 5.41 -15.19 -14.82
N ASP A 139 5.59 -16.00 -13.78
CA ASP A 139 4.99 -15.82 -12.46
C ASP A 139 6.04 -15.34 -11.43
N PHE A 140 5.82 -14.15 -10.90
CA PHE A 140 6.72 -13.40 -10.02
C PHE A 140 6.60 -13.75 -8.52
N LYS A 141 5.81 -14.77 -8.11
CA LYS A 141 5.54 -15.08 -6.68
C LYS A 141 6.74 -15.16 -5.73
N GLU A 142 7.89 -15.65 -6.20
CA GLU A 142 9.02 -16.04 -5.34
C GLU A 142 10.26 -15.17 -5.57
N ILE A 143 10.84 -14.66 -4.48
CA ILE A 143 12.14 -13.99 -4.48
C ILE A 143 13.22 -15.00 -4.82
N GLY A 144 14.16 -14.65 -5.71
CA GLY A 144 15.27 -15.52 -6.12
C GLY A 144 14.99 -16.42 -7.32
N LYS A 145 13.73 -16.49 -7.81
CA LYS A 145 13.36 -17.14 -9.07
C LYS A 145 14.03 -16.45 -10.27
N ASP A 146 14.64 -17.21 -11.16
CA ASP A 146 15.47 -16.67 -12.24
C ASP A 146 14.67 -16.19 -13.46
N TYR A 147 15.16 -15.15 -14.12
CA TYR A 147 14.52 -14.53 -15.30
C TYR A 147 15.09 -15.02 -16.65
N LEU A 148 16.25 -15.71 -16.68
CA LEU A 148 16.95 -16.02 -17.92
C LEU A 148 16.28 -17.15 -18.69
N GLU A 149 16.04 -18.30 -18.06
CA GLU A 149 15.40 -19.46 -18.71
C GLU A 149 14.01 -19.12 -19.29
N PRO A 150 13.13 -18.35 -18.60
CA PRO A 150 11.83 -17.97 -19.14
C PRO A 150 11.88 -16.76 -20.09
N GLY A 151 13.05 -16.21 -20.41
CA GLY A 151 13.22 -15.13 -21.39
C GLY A 151 12.59 -13.79 -21.00
N VAL A 152 12.42 -13.49 -19.71
CA VAL A 152 11.74 -12.26 -19.26
C VAL A 152 12.60 -11.03 -19.59
N PRO A 153 12.05 -9.95 -20.18
CA PRO A 153 12.81 -8.72 -20.45
C PRO A 153 12.94 -7.83 -19.20
N TYR A 154 13.30 -8.42 -18.05
CA TYR A 154 13.44 -7.74 -16.75
C TYR A 154 14.42 -6.56 -16.80
N VAL A 155 15.46 -6.64 -17.63
CA VAL A 155 16.41 -5.55 -17.87
C VAL A 155 15.70 -4.29 -18.38
N ALA A 156 14.83 -4.44 -19.38
CA ALA A 156 14.06 -3.32 -19.93
C ALA A 156 13.04 -2.76 -18.92
N MET A 157 12.43 -3.64 -18.11
CA MET A 157 11.54 -3.22 -17.02
C MET A 157 12.29 -2.43 -15.93
N ARG A 158 13.53 -2.83 -15.59
CA ARG A 158 14.42 -2.11 -14.65
C ARG A 158 14.95 -0.80 -15.23
N MET A 159 15.12 -0.70 -16.56
CA MET A 159 15.55 0.54 -17.20
C MET A 159 14.57 1.71 -16.95
N PHE A 160 13.27 1.47 -16.80
CA PHE A 160 12.30 2.55 -16.54
C PHE A 160 12.52 3.22 -15.15
N PRO A 161 12.53 2.49 -14.02
CA PRO A 161 12.94 3.04 -12.73
C PRO A 161 14.35 3.65 -12.73
N ALA A 162 15.27 3.12 -13.55
CA ALA A 162 16.63 3.66 -13.65
C ALA A 162 16.66 5.02 -14.35
N ILE A 163 15.89 5.18 -15.44
CA ILE A 163 15.68 6.45 -16.14
C ILE A 163 15.01 7.48 -15.21
N CYS A 164 13.99 7.09 -14.43
CA CYS A 164 13.42 7.95 -13.39
C CYS A 164 14.49 8.39 -12.37
N GLY A 165 15.38 7.49 -11.95
CA GLY A 165 16.50 7.79 -11.06
C GLY A 165 17.54 8.74 -11.67
N ILE A 166 17.76 8.70 -12.98
CA ILE A 166 18.63 9.64 -13.71
C ILE A 166 17.96 11.02 -13.81
N LEU A 167 16.65 11.08 -14.04
CA LEU A 167 15.88 12.34 -14.12
C LEU A 167 15.86 13.14 -12.80
N LEU A 168 16.14 12.51 -11.65
CA LEU A 168 16.33 13.20 -10.37
C LEU A 168 17.49 14.23 -10.41
N ILE A 169 18.52 13.95 -11.21
CA ILE A 169 19.77 14.73 -11.23
C ILE A 169 19.58 16.13 -11.83
N PRO A 170 19.02 16.28 -13.06
CA PRO A 170 18.68 17.60 -13.58
C PRO A 170 17.60 18.27 -12.72
N CYS A 171 16.63 17.52 -12.18
CA CYS A 171 15.60 18.10 -11.31
C CYS A 171 16.18 18.76 -10.05
N MET A 172 17.08 18.08 -9.34
CA MET A 172 17.75 18.62 -8.15
C MET A 172 18.65 19.81 -8.51
N PHE A 173 19.47 19.71 -9.56
CA PHE A 173 20.33 20.81 -9.99
C PHE A 173 19.52 22.06 -10.34
N PHE A 174 18.51 21.93 -11.20
CA PHE A 174 17.69 23.06 -11.62
C PHE A 174 16.81 23.61 -10.49
N THR A 175 16.36 22.76 -9.54
CA THR A 175 15.67 23.23 -8.33
C THR A 175 16.57 24.14 -7.51
N LEU A 176 17.81 23.70 -7.22
CA LEU A 176 18.78 24.50 -6.46
C LEU A 176 19.16 25.79 -7.20
N LYS A 177 19.28 25.75 -8.53
CA LYS A 177 19.48 26.96 -9.36
C LYS A 177 18.29 27.92 -9.29
N ALA A 178 17.04 27.44 -9.36
CA ALA A 178 15.84 28.27 -9.29
C ALA A 178 15.61 28.90 -7.91
N VAL A 179 16.04 28.23 -6.83
CA VAL A 179 16.18 28.81 -5.48
C VAL A 179 17.26 29.90 -5.43
N GLY A 180 18.22 29.90 -6.36
CA GLY A 180 19.33 30.86 -6.42
C GLY A 180 20.65 30.37 -5.82
N CYS A 181 20.80 29.06 -5.57
CA CYS A 181 22.07 28.50 -5.11
C CYS A 181 23.15 28.61 -6.21
N ARG A 182 24.43 28.70 -5.80
CA ARG A 182 25.54 28.73 -6.75
C ARG A 182 25.66 27.41 -7.53
N THR A 183 26.20 27.48 -8.75
CA THR A 183 26.40 26.30 -9.61
C THR A 183 27.16 25.17 -8.91
N MET A 184 28.19 25.47 -8.11
CA MET A 184 28.90 24.45 -7.31
C MET A 184 27.97 23.76 -6.30
N THR A 185 27.14 24.51 -5.58
CA THR A 185 26.20 23.97 -4.60
C THR A 185 25.06 23.18 -5.27
N ALA A 186 24.62 23.61 -6.46
CA ALA A 186 23.67 22.85 -7.29
C ALA A 186 24.29 21.53 -7.81
N SER A 187 25.56 21.55 -8.23
CA SER A 187 26.33 20.34 -8.54
C SER A 187 26.52 19.44 -7.33
N MET A 188 26.65 20.01 -6.13
CA MET A 188 26.73 19.26 -4.87
C MET A 188 25.44 18.46 -4.66
N GLY A 189 24.27 19.11 -4.65
CA GLY A 189 22.99 18.43 -4.44
C GLY A 189 22.71 17.33 -5.47
N ALA A 190 23.04 17.60 -6.74
CA ALA A 190 22.97 16.59 -7.80
C ALA A 190 23.92 15.41 -7.53
N GLY A 191 25.19 15.67 -7.16
CA GLY A 191 26.17 14.64 -6.82
C GLY A 191 25.79 13.83 -5.58
N LEU A 192 25.14 14.44 -4.58
CA LEU A 192 24.62 13.73 -3.41
C LEU A 192 23.53 12.73 -3.79
N ILE A 193 22.64 13.04 -4.74
CA ILE A 193 21.69 12.05 -5.26
C ILE A 193 22.40 10.96 -6.06
N ILE A 194 23.42 11.29 -6.87
CA ILE A 194 24.20 10.27 -7.61
C ILE A 194 24.80 9.25 -6.65
N PHE A 195 25.45 9.73 -5.59
CA PHE A 195 26.18 8.92 -4.60
C PHE A 195 25.34 8.50 -3.37
N GLU A 196 24.01 8.42 -3.52
CA GLU A 196 23.09 7.94 -2.48
C GLU A 196 22.64 6.49 -2.75
N ASN A 197 23.10 5.58 -1.87
CA ASN A 197 22.97 4.12 -2.02
C ASN A 197 21.51 3.63 -2.01
N GLY A 198 20.67 4.21 -1.14
CA GLY A 198 19.26 3.82 -1.02
C GLY A 198 18.46 4.22 -2.27
N LEU A 199 18.68 5.44 -2.76
CA LEU A 199 18.09 5.90 -4.02
C LEU A 199 18.59 5.11 -5.23
N LEU A 200 19.87 4.69 -5.26
CA LEU A 200 20.40 3.79 -6.30
C LEU A 200 19.67 2.43 -6.28
N THR A 201 19.56 1.83 -5.10
CA THR A 201 18.93 0.50 -4.91
C THR A 201 17.46 0.53 -5.35
N GLN A 202 16.72 1.59 -5.04
CA GLN A 202 15.34 1.79 -5.52
C GLN A 202 15.24 2.01 -7.04
N ALA A 203 16.22 2.69 -7.64
CA ALA A 203 16.18 3.02 -9.07
C ALA A 203 16.56 1.85 -9.98
N ARG A 204 17.31 0.84 -9.50
CA ARG A 204 17.80 -0.24 -10.38
C ARG A 204 16.88 -1.47 -10.47
N LEU A 205 15.80 -1.50 -9.69
CA LEU A 205 14.88 -2.64 -9.55
C LEU A 205 13.48 -2.27 -10.07
N ILE A 206 12.62 -3.26 -10.30
CA ILE A 206 11.24 -3.07 -10.76
C ILE A 206 10.36 -2.58 -9.59
N LEU A 207 10.58 -1.33 -9.15
CA LEU A 207 9.97 -0.73 -7.97
C LEU A 207 9.28 0.59 -8.27
N LEU A 208 8.25 0.92 -7.49
CA LEU A 208 7.40 2.10 -7.69
C LEU A 208 8.01 3.41 -7.17
N ASP A 209 8.97 3.33 -6.23
CA ASP A 209 9.41 4.50 -5.47
C ASP A 209 10.39 5.38 -6.25
N SER A 210 11.17 4.84 -7.20
CA SER A 210 11.99 5.68 -8.09
C SER A 210 11.12 6.56 -9.01
N PRO A 211 10.10 6.03 -9.71
CA PRO A 211 9.08 6.86 -10.38
C PRO A 211 8.40 7.88 -9.45
N LEU A 212 8.07 7.51 -8.20
CA LEU A 212 7.48 8.43 -7.23
C LEU A 212 8.40 9.61 -6.92
N VAL A 213 9.64 9.34 -6.50
CA VAL A 213 10.59 10.40 -6.13
C VAL A 213 10.93 11.26 -7.36
N ALA A 214 10.96 10.69 -8.57
CA ALA A 214 11.12 11.44 -9.81
C ALA A 214 9.93 12.40 -10.08
N ALA A 215 8.69 11.94 -9.87
CA ALA A 215 7.51 12.78 -9.98
C ALA A 215 7.48 13.89 -8.90
N THR A 216 7.84 13.57 -7.65
CA THR A 216 8.02 14.56 -6.59
C THR A 216 9.08 15.59 -6.97
N ALA A 217 10.26 15.16 -7.44
CA ALA A 217 11.36 16.03 -7.84
C ALA A 217 10.98 16.97 -9.01
N PHE A 218 10.28 16.45 -10.02
CA PHE A 218 9.73 17.24 -11.13
C PHE A 218 8.69 18.28 -10.65
N THR A 219 7.84 17.90 -9.70
CA THR A 219 6.83 18.79 -9.10
C THR A 219 7.49 19.90 -8.28
N VAL A 220 8.50 19.56 -7.47
CA VAL A 220 9.32 20.51 -6.70
C VAL A 220 10.00 21.49 -7.65
N LEU A 221 10.70 21.00 -8.68
CA LEU A 221 11.31 21.86 -9.71
C LEU A 221 10.29 22.84 -10.31
N SER A 222 9.16 22.32 -10.79
CA SER A 222 8.12 23.12 -11.45
C SER A 222 7.55 24.19 -10.51
N PHE A 223 7.30 23.85 -9.24
CA PHE A 223 6.78 24.79 -8.26
C PHE A 223 7.82 25.82 -7.80
N THR A 224 9.09 25.44 -7.70
CA THR A 224 10.19 26.37 -7.41
C THR A 224 10.41 27.35 -8.55
N CYS A 225 10.40 26.90 -9.81
CA CYS A 225 10.47 27.79 -10.99
C CYS A 225 9.25 28.73 -11.05
N PHE A 226 8.05 28.22 -10.79
CA PHE A 226 6.84 29.03 -10.64
C PHE A 226 6.99 30.08 -9.55
N THR A 227 7.51 29.70 -8.38
CA THR A 227 7.70 30.59 -7.23
C THR A 227 8.73 31.67 -7.52
N ASN A 228 9.85 31.35 -8.17
CA ASN A 228 10.83 32.34 -8.63
C ASN A 228 10.17 33.39 -9.56
N GLN A 229 9.43 32.95 -10.58
CA GLN A 229 8.72 33.86 -11.49
C GLN A 229 7.57 34.62 -10.79
N HIS A 230 6.95 34.05 -9.78
CA HIS A 230 5.88 34.71 -9.03
C HIS A 230 6.41 35.82 -8.10
N GLU A 231 7.50 35.57 -7.37
CA GLU A 231 8.05 36.54 -6.41
C GLU A 231 8.72 37.75 -7.06
N LEU A 232 9.05 37.69 -8.36
CA LEU A 232 9.42 38.85 -9.17
C LEU A 232 8.26 39.86 -9.36
N GLY A 233 7.04 39.49 -8.97
CA GLY A 233 5.89 40.38 -8.89
C GLY A 233 5.24 40.67 -10.26
N PRO A 234 4.67 41.88 -10.45
CA PRO A 234 3.85 42.19 -11.63
C PRO A 234 4.62 42.18 -12.95
N ALA A 235 5.95 42.22 -12.92
CA ALA A 235 6.79 42.15 -14.11
C ALA A 235 6.77 40.77 -14.81
N LYS A 236 6.53 39.68 -14.07
CA LYS A 236 6.51 38.29 -14.58
C LYS A 236 5.16 37.57 -14.36
N ALA A 237 4.34 38.03 -13.41
CA ALA A 237 3.04 37.44 -13.12
C ALA A 237 2.15 37.34 -14.37
N PHE A 238 1.55 36.16 -14.59
CA PHE A 238 0.70 35.82 -15.74
C PHE A 238 1.37 35.87 -17.13
N GLN A 239 2.70 35.98 -17.22
CA GLN A 239 3.41 35.71 -18.48
C GLN A 239 3.34 34.23 -18.87
N LEU A 240 3.78 33.90 -20.10
CA LEU A 240 3.77 32.53 -20.60
C LEU A 240 4.62 31.58 -19.73
N SER A 241 5.79 32.02 -19.25
CA SER A 241 6.64 31.25 -18.33
C SER A 241 5.95 30.98 -16.98
N TRP A 242 5.25 31.98 -16.43
CA TRP A 242 4.49 31.86 -15.18
C TRP A 242 3.37 30.83 -15.30
N TRP A 243 2.61 30.86 -16.41
CA TRP A 243 1.58 29.85 -16.69
C TRP A 243 2.15 28.47 -16.97
N PHE A 244 3.24 28.39 -17.75
CA PHE A 244 3.92 27.14 -18.07
C PHE A 244 4.34 26.40 -16.80
N TRP A 245 5.08 27.05 -15.89
CA TRP A 245 5.52 26.42 -14.65
C TRP A 245 4.36 26.09 -13.70
N LEU A 246 3.30 26.91 -13.67
CA LEU A 246 2.10 26.63 -12.86
C LEU A 246 1.32 25.42 -13.39
N VAL A 247 1.15 25.28 -14.70
CA VAL A 247 0.52 24.13 -15.36
C VAL A 247 1.35 22.87 -15.18
N LEU A 248 2.68 22.94 -15.34
CA LEU A 248 3.56 21.81 -15.07
C LEU A 248 3.56 21.39 -13.60
N THR A 249 3.42 22.33 -12.66
CA THR A 249 3.20 22.00 -11.24
C THR A 249 1.91 21.19 -11.07
N GLY A 250 0.81 21.64 -11.69
CA GLY A 250 -0.48 20.93 -11.69
C GLY A 250 -0.39 19.51 -12.24
N LEU A 251 0.27 19.35 -13.38
CA LEU A 251 0.52 18.05 -14.00
C LEU A 251 1.42 17.17 -13.11
N GLY A 252 2.49 17.72 -12.54
CA GLY A 252 3.40 17.03 -11.62
C GLY A 252 2.69 16.51 -10.36
N LEU A 253 1.84 17.34 -9.74
CA LEU A 253 0.99 16.92 -8.62
C LEU A 253 0.08 15.74 -9.01
N GLY A 254 -0.55 15.83 -10.19
CA GLY A 254 -1.38 14.77 -10.76
C GLY A 254 -0.61 13.46 -10.98
N ILE A 255 0.59 13.53 -11.57
CA ILE A 255 1.48 12.38 -11.77
C ILE A 255 1.87 11.77 -10.41
N THR A 256 2.30 12.59 -9.45
CA THR A 256 2.80 12.12 -8.14
C THR A 256 1.73 11.37 -7.36
N VAL A 257 0.51 11.93 -7.26
CA VAL A 257 -0.61 11.25 -6.58
C VAL A 257 -1.12 10.04 -7.36
N SER A 258 -0.97 10.00 -8.68
CA SER A 258 -1.31 8.84 -9.53
C SER A 258 -0.32 7.67 -9.42
N ILE A 259 0.82 7.86 -8.74
CA ILE A 259 1.81 6.80 -8.45
C ILE A 259 1.60 6.20 -7.05
N LYS A 260 1.61 7.03 -6.00
CA LYS A 260 1.42 6.62 -4.60
C LYS A 260 0.67 7.73 -3.87
N TRP A 261 -0.21 7.40 -2.92
CA TRP A 261 -0.91 8.42 -2.11
C TRP A 261 0.01 9.27 -1.23
N VAL A 262 1.30 8.91 -1.08
CA VAL A 262 2.34 9.80 -0.53
C VAL A 262 2.44 11.12 -1.32
N GLY A 263 2.04 11.15 -2.60
CA GLY A 263 1.90 12.38 -3.39
C GLY A 263 0.86 13.37 -2.84
N LEU A 264 -0.07 12.95 -1.96
CA LEU A 264 -0.93 13.87 -1.22
C LEU A 264 -0.12 14.79 -0.29
N PHE A 265 1.06 14.36 0.17
CA PHE A 265 1.96 15.21 0.96
C PHE A 265 2.65 16.26 0.09
N THR A 266 2.93 15.95 -1.18
CA THR A 266 3.41 16.94 -2.16
C THR A 266 2.31 17.96 -2.48
N ILE A 267 1.05 17.52 -2.59
CA ILE A 267 -0.13 18.40 -2.70
C ILE A 267 -0.27 19.28 -1.44
N ALA A 268 -0.12 18.71 -0.24
CA ALA A 268 -0.18 19.47 1.01
C ALA A 268 0.94 20.52 1.10
N TRP A 269 2.15 20.21 0.63
CA TRP A 269 3.28 21.13 0.60
C TRP A 269 3.07 22.29 -0.38
N VAL A 270 2.75 21.99 -1.64
CA VAL A 270 2.42 23.03 -2.64
C VAL A 270 1.21 23.84 -2.21
N GLY A 271 0.18 23.19 -1.65
CA GLY A 271 -1.02 23.84 -1.13
C GLY A 271 -0.72 24.80 0.02
N SER A 272 0.08 24.38 1.00
CA SER A 272 0.48 25.23 2.15
C SER A 272 1.26 26.46 1.71
N LEU A 273 2.24 26.30 0.81
CA LEU A 273 3.00 27.42 0.26
C LEU A 273 2.14 28.31 -0.66
N THR A 274 1.17 27.73 -1.38
CA THR A 274 0.21 28.48 -2.19
C THR A 274 -0.73 29.33 -1.32
N LEU A 275 -1.21 28.79 -0.20
CA LEU A 275 -2.00 29.54 0.78
C LEU A 275 -1.19 30.68 1.39
N LEU A 276 0.08 30.44 1.74
CA LEU A 276 0.99 31.49 2.21
C LEU A 276 1.21 32.59 1.16
N GLN A 277 1.44 32.24 -0.10
CA GLN A 277 1.57 33.20 -1.21
C GLN A 277 0.30 34.04 -1.39
N LEU A 278 -0.88 33.40 -1.35
CA LEU A 278 -2.17 34.10 -1.45
C LEU A 278 -2.42 35.01 -0.24
N TRP A 279 -2.05 34.58 0.97
CA TRP A 279 -2.12 35.40 2.19
C TRP A 279 -1.24 36.65 2.11
N VAL A 280 0.01 36.52 1.63
CA VAL A 280 0.92 37.65 1.42
C VAL A 280 0.38 38.61 0.35
N LEU A 281 -0.16 38.09 -0.76
CA LEU A 281 -0.80 38.93 -1.80
C LEU A 281 -2.03 39.69 -1.28
N LEU A 282 -2.85 39.05 -0.42
CA LEU A 282 -4.02 39.69 0.19
C LEU A 282 -3.61 40.77 1.20
N GLY A 283 -2.47 40.61 1.86
CA GLY A 283 -1.91 41.61 2.78
C GLY A 283 -1.39 42.88 2.10
N ASP A 284 -1.04 42.85 0.81
CA ASP A 284 -0.60 44.03 0.05
C ASP A 284 -1.77 44.85 -0.48
N ASN A 285 -2.42 45.56 0.44
CA ASN A 285 -3.53 46.47 0.16
C ASN A 285 -3.16 47.73 -0.66
N LYS A 286 -1.89 47.91 -1.05
CA LYS A 286 -1.41 49.07 -1.83
C LYS A 286 -1.18 48.72 -3.30
N ASN A 287 -0.60 47.56 -3.57
CA ASN A 287 -0.23 47.15 -4.93
C ASN A 287 -1.16 46.08 -5.52
N VAL A 288 -1.92 45.33 -4.70
CA VAL A 288 -2.79 44.24 -5.16
C VAL A 288 -4.27 44.63 -5.03
N SER A 289 -4.96 44.71 -6.17
CA SER A 289 -6.42 44.91 -6.19
C SER A 289 -7.17 43.59 -6.02
N MET A 290 -8.40 43.62 -5.49
CA MET A 290 -9.22 42.42 -5.33
C MET A 290 -9.42 41.65 -6.66
N ARG A 291 -9.57 42.36 -7.80
CA ARG A 291 -9.65 41.72 -9.13
C ARG A 291 -8.36 40.95 -9.49
N LEU A 292 -7.19 41.50 -9.15
CA LEU A 292 -5.90 40.85 -9.36
C LEU A 292 -5.72 39.64 -8.43
N PHE A 293 -6.15 39.76 -7.17
CA PHE A 293 -6.18 38.65 -6.22
C PHE A 293 -7.08 37.50 -6.72
N THR A 294 -8.33 37.79 -7.13
CA THR A 294 -9.24 36.78 -7.71
C THR A 294 -8.63 36.11 -8.94
N LYS A 295 -7.93 36.85 -9.81
CA LYS A 295 -7.21 36.28 -10.95
C LYS A 295 -6.09 35.32 -10.51
N HIS A 296 -5.31 35.67 -9.50
CA HIS A 296 -4.28 34.80 -8.92
C HIS A 296 -4.87 33.56 -8.25
N PHE A 297 -6.00 33.70 -7.56
CA PHE A 297 -6.72 32.61 -6.92
C PHE A 297 -7.27 31.63 -7.96
N MET A 298 -8.03 32.10 -8.95
CA MET A 298 -8.63 31.24 -9.98
C MET A 298 -7.59 30.53 -10.85
N ALA A 299 -6.47 31.19 -11.18
CA ALA A 299 -5.35 30.55 -11.89
C ALA A 299 -4.78 29.35 -11.10
N ARG A 300 -4.66 29.49 -9.77
CA ARG A 300 -4.19 28.43 -8.87
C ARG A 300 -5.23 27.34 -8.66
N VAL A 301 -6.52 27.66 -8.53
CA VAL A 301 -7.60 26.65 -8.47
C VAL A 301 -7.60 25.80 -9.75
N PHE A 302 -7.51 26.44 -10.92
CA PHE A 302 -7.47 25.71 -12.18
C PHE A 302 -6.23 24.80 -12.27
N CYS A 303 -5.03 25.34 -12.06
CA CYS A 303 -3.81 24.56 -12.27
C CYS A 303 -3.49 23.58 -11.14
N LEU A 304 -3.74 23.93 -9.88
CA LEU A 304 -3.31 23.14 -8.71
C LEU A 304 -4.42 22.26 -8.12
N ILE A 305 -5.64 22.31 -8.67
CA ILE A 305 -6.74 21.42 -8.28
C ILE A 305 -7.32 20.71 -9.51
N ILE A 306 -7.80 21.45 -10.52
CA ILE A 306 -8.52 20.86 -11.66
C ILE A 306 -7.60 20.00 -12.54
N ILE A 307 -6.40 20.47 -12.87
CA ILE A 307 -5.41 19.68 -13.66
C ILE A 307 -4.98 18.39 -12.92
N PRO A 308 -4.52 18.41 -11.65
CA PRO A 308 -4.17 17.18 -10.93
C PRO A 308 -5.32 16.19 -10.83
N LEU A 309 -6.54 16.67 -10.54
CA LEU A 309 -7.72 15.83 -10.39
C LEU A 309 -8.11 15.15 -11.71
N THR A 310 -8.18 15.91 -12.80
CA THR A 310 -8.50 15.36 -14.13
C THR A 310 -7.45 14.35 -14.59
N PHE A 311 -6.17 14.61 -14.33
CA PHE A 311 -5.10 13.65 -14.61
C PHE A 311 -5.23 12.36 -13.78
N TYR A 312 -5.47 12.47 -12.46
CA TYR A 312 -5.67 11.30 -11.59
C TYR A 312 -6.84 10.43 -12.07
N MET A 313 -7.98 11.05 -12.39
CA MET A 313 -9.15 10.34 -12.90
C MET A 313 -8.89 9.72 -14.28
N ALA A 314 -8.15 10.39 -15.16
CA ALA A 314 -7.75 9.83 -16.46
C ALA A 314 -6.87 8.57 -16.31
N MET A 315 -5.95 8.53 -15.33
CA MET A 315 -5.13 7.33 -15.08
C MET A 315 -5.97 6.14 -14.58
N PHE A 316 -7.01 6.38 -13.77
CA PHE A 316 -7.97 5.35 -13.40
C PHE A 316 -8.88 4.93 -14.57
N ALA A 317 -9.23 5.85 -15.48
CA ALA A 317 -9.97 5.51 -16.68
C ALA A 317 -9.17 4.56 -17.59
N ILE A 318 -7.87 4.85 -17.81
CA ILE A 318 -6.96 3.95 -18.55
C ILE A 318 -6.85 2.59 -17.84
N HIS A 319 -6.65 2.58 -16.52
CA HIS A 319 -6.59 1.35 -15.73
C HIS A 319 -7.84 0.45 -15.90
N PHE A 320 -9.05 1.02 -15.88
CA PHE A 320 -10.28 0.26 -16.14
C PHE A 320 -10.47 -0.16 -17.59
N VAL A 321 -9.88 0.56 -18.56
CA VAL A 321 -9.89 0.16 -19.98
C VAL A 321 -8.91 -0.99 -20.24
N CYS A 322 -7.76 -1.03 -19.55
CA CYS A 322 -6.80 -2.13 -19.65
C CYS A 322 -7.28 -3.40 -18.93
N LEU A 323 -7.95 -3.27 -17.77
CA LEU A 323 -8.32 -4.41 -16.92
C LEU A 323 -9.79 -4.82 -17.09
N GLN A 324 -10.09 -5.53 -18.18
CA GLN A 324 -11.45 -5.96 -18.53
C GLN A 324 -11.77 -7.42 -18.13
N ASN A 325 -10.76 -8.24 -17.87
CA ASN A 325 -10.93 -9.66 -17.56
C ASN A 325 -10.99 -9.88 -16.03
N PRO A 326 -11.77 -10.85 -15.53
CA PRO A 326 -11.71 -11.29 -14.12
C PRO A 326 -10.30 -11.72 -13.68
N GLY A 327 -10.03 -11.56 -12.39
CA GLY A 327 -8.75 -11.86 -11.76
C GLY A 327 -8.82 -11.66 -10.25
N ASP A 328 -7.80 -12.12 -9.53
CA ASP A 328 -7.81 -12.35 -8.07
C ASP A 328 -8.25 -11.16 -7.20
N GLY A 329 -8.16 -9.92 -7.70
CA GLY A 329 -8.61 -8.74 -6.97
C GLY A 329 -10.08 -8.36 -7.18
N ASP A 330 -10.82 -9.06 -8.05
CA ASP A 330 -12.21 -8.75 -8.33
C ASP A 330 -13.15 -9.08 -7.16
N GLY A 331 -12.77 -10.06 -6.33
CA GLY A 331 -13.47 -10.44 -5.10
C GLY A 331 -13.49 -9.35 -4.02
N PHE A 332 -12.70 -8.28 -4.16
CA PHE A 332 -12.80 -7.11 -3.28
C PHE A 332 -13.88 -6.11 -3.73
N MET A 333 -14.37 -6.21 -4.97
CA MET A 333 -15.38 -5.33 -5.55
C MET A 333 -16.79 -5.91 -5.40
N SER A 334 -17.80 -5.05 -5.52
CA SER A 334 -19.22 -5.43 -5.56
C SER A 334 -19.57 -6.22 -6.82
N SER A 335 -20.69 -6.95 -6.78
CA SER A 335 -21.21 -7.64 -7.96
C SER A 335 -21.58 -6.69 -9.11
N GLU A 336 -22.01 -5.44 -8.82
CA GLU A 336 -22.25 -4.40 -9.85
C GLU A 336 -20.96 -4.07 -10.63
N PHE A 337 -19.81 -3.99 -9.95
CA PHE A 337 -18.50 -3.82 -10.57
C PHE A 337 -18.08 -5.08 -11.34
N GLN A 338 -18.14 -6.24 -10.69
CA GLN A 338 -17.67 -7.52 -11.25
C GLN A 338 -18.44 -7.89 -12.53
N ALA A 339 -19.73 -7.56 -12.62
CA ALA A 339 -20.55 -7.74 -13.82
C ALA A 339 -20.07 -6.91 -15.03
N THR A 340 -19.21 -5.90 -14.84
CA THR A 340 -18.58 -5.15 -15.94
C THR A 340 -17.34 -5.84 -16.54
N LEU A 341 -16.88 -6.96 -15.96
CA LEU A 341 -15.72 -7.73 -16.43
C LEU A 341 -16.16 -8.86 -17.37
N ASN A 342 -15.40 -9.10 -18.44
CA ASN A 342 -15.78 -9.93 -19.59
C ASN A 342 -16.36 -11.30 -19.21
N ASN A 343 -15.63 -12.09 -18.40
CA ASN A 343 -16.05 -13.46 -18.05
C ASN A 343 -16.95 -13.53 -16.80
N LYS A 344 -17.26 -12.39 -16.14
CA LYS A 344 -18.20 -12.30 -15.02
C LYS A 344 -19.50 -11.57 -15.38
N ARG A 345 -19.70 -11.22 -16.65
CA ARG A 345 -20.97 -10.70 -17.17
C ARG A 345 -22.11 -11.66 -16.84
N MET A 346 -23.08 -11.18 -16.07
CA MET A 346 -24.28 -11.92 -15.71
C MET A 346 -25.26 -11.95 -16.90
N LYS A 347 -25.97 -13.07 -17.06
CA LYS A 347 -27.16 -13.14 -17.92
C LYS A 347 -28.32 -12.43 -17.23
N ASP A 348 -29.26 -11.91 -18.01
CA ASP A 348 -30.48 -11.31 -17.46
C ASP A 348 -31.36 -12.41 -16.85
N VAL A 349 -31.84 -12.16 -15.62
CA VAL A 349 -32.58 -13.14 -14.80
C VAL A 349 -33.99 -12.65 -14.52
N PRO A 350 -35.01 -13.52 -14.39
CA PRO A 350 -36.39 -13.11 -14.10
C PRO A 350 -36.49 -12.24 -12.85
N ALA A 351 -37.20 -11.12 -12.98
CA ALA A 351 -37.26 -10.07 -11.97
C ALA A 351 -37.99 -10.50 -10.71
N ASP A 352 -39.19 -11.06 -10.84
CA ASP A 352 -40.03 -11.43 -9.70
C ASP A 352 -39.69 -12.83 -9.15
N VAL A 353 -39.74 -12.93 -7.82
CA VAL A 353 -39.50 -14.18 -7.09
C VAL A 353 -40.81 -14.65 -6.45
N MET A 354 -41.12 -15.94 -6.61
CA MET A 354 -42.36 -16.56 -6.13
C MET A 354 -42.07 -17.90 -5.45
N MET A 355 -43.08 -18.46 -4.77
CA MET A 355 -42.98 -19.83 -4.23
C MET A 355 -42.69 -20.81 -5.37
N GLY A 356 -41.81 -21.78 -5.16
CA GLY A 356 -41.29 -22.67 -6.23
C GLY A 356 -40.10 -22.11 -7.01
N SER A 357 -39.73 -20.83 -6.84
CA SER A 357 -38.50 -20.29 -7.43
C SER A 357 -37.27 -21.01 -6.88
N ARG A 358 -36.38 -21.41 -7.79
CA ARG A 358 -35.02 -21.89 -7.52
C ARG A 358 -34.11 -20.68 -7.55
N VAL A 359 -33.57 -20.31 -6.39
CA VAL A 359 -32.83 -19.06 -6.21
C VAL A 359 -31.42 -19.31 -5.70
N THR A 360 -30.50 -18.42 -6.04
CA THR A 360 -29.20 -18.32 -5.38
C THR A 360 -29.19 -17.04 -4.53
N ILE A 361 -28.98 -17.21 -3.22
CA ILE A 361 -29.04 -16.13 -2.23
C ILE A 361 -27.61 -15.69 -1.93
N ARG A 362 -27.31 -14.40 -2.07
CA ARG A 362 -25.97 -13.81 -1.85
C ARG A 362 -26.00 -12.81 -0.70
N HIS A 363 -24.99 -12.86 0.16
CA HIS A 363 -24.84 -11.92 1.26
C HIS A 363 -24.38 -10.53 0.74
N VAL A 364 -24.83 -9.45 1.38
CA VAL A 364 -24.56 -8.08 0.90
C VAL A 364 -23.21 -7.54 1.36
N ASN A 365 -22.80 -7.80 2.62
CA ASN A 365 -21.68 -7.07 3.24
C ASN A 365 -20.34 -7.83 3.26
N THR A 366 -20.34 -9.13 2.95
CA THR A 366 -19.12 -9.95 2.90
C THR A 366 -18.95 -10.60 1.53
N GLN A 367 -17.70 -10.99 1.25
CA GLN A 367 -17.32 -11.53 -0.06
C GLN A 367 -17.31 -13.06 -0.12
N GLY A 368 -17.61 -13.75 1.00
CA GLY A 368 -17.89 -15.18 1.01
C GLY A 368 -19.07 -15.61 0.13
N GLY A 369 -19.88 -14.69 -0.39
CA GLY A 369 -20.75 -14.94 -1.54
C GLY A 369 -22.09 -15.59 -1.22
N TYR A 370 -22.31 -16.80 -1.76
CA TYR A 370 -23.60 -17.46 -1.80
C TYR A 370 -23.87 -18.28 -0.54
N LEU A 371 -25.12 -18.29 -0.08
CA LEU A 371 -25.60 -19.28 0.88
C LEU A 371 -25.46 -20.68 0.26
N HIS A 372 -24.66 -21.52 0.88
CA HIS A 372 -24.19 -22.79 0.33
C HIS A 372 -24.38 -23.92 1.34
N SER A 373 -24.57 -25.14 0.84
CA SER A 373 -24.57 -26.35 1.67
C SER A 373 -24.06 -27.55 0.88
N HIS A 374 -23.35 -28.45 1.53
CA HIS A 374 -22.75 -29.64 0.91
C HIS A 374 -22.83 -30.80 1.93
N PRO A 375 -22.70 -32.07 1.52
CA PRO A 375 -22.97 -33.23 2.40
C PRO A 375 -21.88 -33.51 3.47
N LEU A 376 -21.24 -32.47 4.00
CA LEU A 376 -20.37 -32.55 5.19
C LEU A 376 -21.16 -32.10 6.42
N MET A 377 -20.89 -32.72 7.57
CA MET A 377 -21.53 -32.40 8.85
C MET A 377 -20.62 -31.52 9.70
N TYR A 378 -21.17 -30.74 10.63
CA TYR A 378 -20.37 -30.06 11.65
C TYR A 378 -19.68 -31.10 12.56
N PRO A 379 -18.39 -30.92 12.94
CA PRO A 379 -17.71 -31.81 13.88
C PRO A 379 -18.20 -31.61 15.33
N THR A 380 -18.65 -30.39 15.63
CA THR A 380 -19.15 -29.91 16.93
C THR A 380 -20.61 -29.46 16.81
N GLY A 381 -21.16 -28.84 17.86
CA GLY A 381 -22.51 -28.29 17.82
C GLY A 381 -23.57 -29.37 17.62
N SER A 382 -24.51 -29.14 16.70
CA SER A 382 -25.62 -30.07 16.42
C SER A 382 -25.21 -31.33 15.64
N LYS A 383 -24.01 -31.33 15.04
CA LYS A 383 -23.53 -32.34 14.07
C LYS A 383 -24.45 -32.52 12.83
N GLN A 384 -25.28 -31.53 12.53
CA GLN A 384 -26.08 -31.48 11.30
C GLN A 384 -25.23 -31.02 10.10
N GLN A 385 -25.82 -30.95 8.91
CA GLN A 385 -25.11 -30.59 7.69
C GLN A 385 -24.69 -29.12 7.71
N GLN A 386 -23.50 -28.82 7.20
CA GLN A 386 -22.92 -27.49 7.24
C GLN A 386 -23.71 -26.49 6.36
N ILE A 387 -23.79 -25.24 6.83
CA ILE A 387 -24.26 -24.09 6.05
C ILE A 387 -23.17 -23.04 6.07
N THR A 388 -22.80 -22.58 4.88
CA THR A 388 -21.63 -21.73 4.70
C THR A 388 -21.90 -20.63 3.69
N LEU A 389 -20.91 -19.76 3.53
CA LEU A 389 -20.79 -18.84 2.41
C LEU A 389 -19.71 -19.31 1.45
N TYR A 390 -20.11 -19.65 0.22
CA TYR A 390 -19.20 -20.05 -0.86
C TYR A 390 -19.11 -18.97 -1.97
N PRO A 391 -17.91 -18.47 -2.32
CA PRO A 391 -17.78 -17.30 -3.19
C PRO A 391 -18.04 -17.60 -4.68
N HIS A 392 -17.96 -18.87 -5.10
CA HIS A 392 -18.10 -19.31 -6.48
C HIS A 392 -19.52 -19.80 -6.78
N LYS A 393 -19.88 -19.86 -8.06
CA LYS A 393 -21.15 -20.42 -8.51
C LYS A 393 -21.07 -21.94 -8.51
N ASP A 394 -22.07 -22.56 -7.91
CA ASP A 394 -22.19 -24.01 -7.72
C ASP A 394 -23.67 -24.38 -7.72
N ASP A 395 -24.01 -25.62 -8.05
CA ASP A 395 -25.38 -26.13 -7.96
C ASP A 395 -25.82 -26.30 -6.49
N ASN A 396 -24.83 -26.48 -5.58
CA ASN A 396 -24.98 -26.44 -4.12
C ASN A 396 -25.28 -25.03 -3.55
N ASN A 397 -25.46 -24.02 -4.41
CA ASN A 397 -25.94 -22.69 -4.01
C ASN A 397 -27.45 -22.52 -4.27
N ILE A 398 -28.13 -23.54 -4.82
CA ILE A 398 -29.51 -23.45 -5.31
C ILE A 398 -30.50 -23.86 -4.21
N TRP A 399 -31.32 -22.90 -3.82
CA TRP A 399 -32.37 -23.05 -2.81
C TRP A 399 -33.75 -22.94 -3.46
N LEU A 400 -34.63 -23.89 -3.18
CA LEU A 400 -36.04 -23.84 -3.55
C LEU A 400 -36.84 -23.14 -2.44
N LEU A 401 -37.69 -22.19 -2.82
CA LEU A 401 -38.54 -21.45 -1.87
C LEU A 401 -39.87 -22.18 -1.66
N GLU A 402 -40.06 -22.77 -0.49
CA GLU A 402 -41.31 -23.43 -0.07
C GLU A 402 -42.08 -22.55 0.93
N ASN A 403 -43.41 -22.64 0.94
CA ASN A 403 -44.26 -22.02 1.98
C ASN A 403 -44.31 -22.91 3.25
N GLN A 404 -44.91 -22.42 4.34
CA GLN A 404 -45.11 -23.19 5.58
C GLN A 404 -45.98 -24.43 5.38
N THR A 405 -47.05 -24.32 4.59
CA THR A 405 -47.99 -25.39 4.26
C THR A 405 -47.89 -25.74 2.77
N GLN A 406 -48.19 -27.00 2.39
CA GLN A 406 -48.32 -27.36 0.98
C GLN A 406 -49.45 -26.57 0.29
N PRO A 407 -49.36 -26.31 -1.02
CA PRO A 407 -50.42 -25.61 -1.73
C PRO A 407 -51.65 -26.51 -1.92
N LEU A 408 -52.82 -25.90 -1.94
CA LEU A 408 -54.08 -26.59 -2.22
C LEU A 408 -54.37 -26.58 -3.73
N GLY A 409 -54.80 -27.72 -4.25
CA GLY A 409 -55.31 -27.86 -5.62
C GLY A 409 -56.68 -27.21 -5.80
N ILE A 410 -57.16 -27.25 -7.05
CA ILE A 410 -58.50 -26.74 -7.44
C ILE A 410 -59.63 -27.53 -6.75
N ASP A 411 -59.34 -28.76 -6.34
CA ASP A 411 -60.18 -29.67 -5.55
C ASP A 411 -60.11 -29.43 -4.02
N GLY A 412 -59.28 -28.49 -3.57
CA GLY A 412 -59.06 -28.19 -2.15
C GLY A 412 -58.19 -29.20 -1.40
N GLN A 413 -57.54 -30.14 -2.09
CA GLN A 413 -56.61 -31.10 -1.48
C GLN A 413 -55.17 -30.60 -1.54
N PRO A 414 -54.29 -30.94 -0.58
CA PRO A 414 -52.88 -30.57 -0.63
C PRO A 414 -52.17 -31.28 -1.79
N ILE A 415 -51.48 -30.51 -2.64
CA ILE A 415 -50.59 -31.04 -3.67
C ILE A 415 -49.30 -31.44 -2.96
N ASN A 416 -49.06 -32.75 -2.85
CA ASN A 416 -47.90 -33.28 -2.15
C ASN A 416 -46.63 -33.27 -3.03
N GLY A 417 -45.51 -32.90 -2.43
CA GLY A 417 -44.18 -32.93 -3.03
C GLY A 417 -43.49 -31.56 -3.09
N THR A 418 -42.15 -31.55 -3.12
CA THR A 418 -41.34 -30.33 -3.10
C THR A 418 -41.60 -29.42 -4.32
N LYS A 419 -41.95 -30.00 -5.46
CA LYS A 419 -42.29 -29.30 -6.71
C LYS A 419 -43.77 -28.90 -6.83
N ALA A 420 -44.58 -29.05 -5.77
CA ALA A 420 -46.01 -28.71 -5.80
C ALA A 420 -46.30 -27.28 -6.30
N TRP A 421 -45.40 -26.34 -5.97
CA TRP A 421 -45.46 -24.94 -6.40
C TRP A 421 -45.26 -24.72 -7.90
N ASP A 422 -44.54 -25.60 -8.61
CA ASP A 422 -44.26 -25.45 -10.04
C ASP A 422 -45.54 -25.49 -10.89
N ALA A 423 -46.57 -26.22 -10.43
CA ALA A 423 -47.77 -26.58 -11.18
C ALA A 423 -49.01 -25.70 -10.87
N LEU A 424 -48.86 -24.65 -10.06
CA LEU A 424 -49.99 -23.80 -9.66
C LEU A 424 -50.50 -22.91 -10.81
N PRO A 425 -51.83 -22.73 -10.96
CA PRO A 425 -52.40 -21.88 -12.01
C PRO A 425 -52.21 -20.36 -11.77
N GLU A 426 -51.98 -19.94 -10.52
CA GLU A 426 -51.70 -18.55 -10.14
C GLU A 426 -50.34 -18.43 -9.43
N PRO A 427 -49.46 -17.48 -9.83
CA PRO A 427 -48.13 -17.34 -9.23
C PRO A 427 -48.20 -16.68 -7.84
N GLN A 428 -47.77 -17.41 -6.80
CA GLN A 428 -47.74 -16.88 -5.43
C GLN A 428 -46.45 -16.09 -5.14
N TYR A 429 -46.50 -14.77 -5.33
CA TYR A 429 -45.40 -13.86 -5.00
C TYR A 429 -45.06 -13.84 -3.50
N ILE A 430 -43.78 -13.68 -3.18
CA ILE A 430 -43.28 -13.59 -1.79
C ILE A 430 -43.24 -12.11 -1.38
N THR A 431 -44.07 -11.73 -0.41
CA THR A 431 -44.20 -10.35 0.08
C THR A 431 -43.45 -10.11 1.39
N ASP A 432 -43.30 -8.84 1.77
CA ASP A 432 -42.75 -8.45 3.08
C ASP A 432 -43.56 -9.09 4.24
N GLY A 433 -42.89 -9.88 5.08
CA GLY A 433 -43.52 -10.64 6.17
C GLY A 433 -43.92 -12.09 5.82
N THR A 434 -43.81 -12.53 4.56
CA THR A 434 -44.04 -13.94 4.20
C THR A 434 -43.05 -14.87 4.91
N VAL A 435 -43.52 -16.01 5.43
CA VAL A 435 -42.67 -17.06 5.98
C VAL A 435 -42.36 -18.10 4.91
N VAL A 436 -41.07 -18.39 4.73
CA VAL A 436 -40.56 -19.37 3.77
C VAL A 436 -39.75 -20.44 4.48
N ARG A 437 -39.63 -21.59 3.82
CA ARG A 437 -38.60 -22.60 4.07
C ARG A 437 -37.66 -22.63 2.87
N LEU A 438 -36.37 -22.76 3.12
CA LEU A 438 -35.36 -22.84 2.07
C LEU A 438 -34.92 -24.29 1.93
N TYR A 439 -35.31 -24.95 0.83
CA TYR A 439 -34.99 -26.35 0.58
C TYR A 439 -33.77 -26.47 -0.35
N HIS A 440 -32.73 -27.17 0.10
CA HIS A 440 -31.51 -27.42 -0.65
C HIS A 440 -31.72 -28.60 -1.61
N GLY A 441 -31.70 -28.32 -2.91
CA GLY A 441 -31.99 -29.31 -3.94
C GLY A 441 -31.10 -30.56 -3.90
N PRO A 442 -29.76 -30.43 -3.91
CA PRO A 442 -28.82 -31.55 -4.00
C PRO A 442 -28.80 -32.51 -2.79
N THR A 443 -29.15 -32.06 -1.58
CA THR A 443 -29.07 -32.89 -0.37
C THR A 443 -30.42 -33.15 0.31
N HIS A 444 -31.51 -32.66 -0.27
CA HIS A 444 -32.88 -32.82 0.22
C HIS A 444 -33.10 -32.36 1.68
N ARG A 445 -32.36 -31.34 2.11
CA ARG A 445 -32.41 -30.74 3.47
C ARG A 445 -32.95 -29.32 3.43
N ARG A 446 -33.41 -28.78 4.56
CA ARG A 446 -33.84 -27.39 4.71
C ARG A 446 -32.86 -26.57 5.53
N LEU A 447 -32.77 -25.27 5.24
CA LEU A 447 -32.10 -24.32 6.13
C LEU A 447 -32.80 -24.34 7.48
N HIS A 448 -32.02 -24.50 8.54
CA HIS A 448 -32.49 -24.76 9.88
C HIS A 448 -31.66 -23.94 10.90
N SER A 449 -32.27 -23.53 12.01
CA SER A 449 -31.53 -22.91 13.13
C SER A 449 -32.18 -23.23 14.47
N HIS A 450 -31.36 -23.48 15.48
CA HIS A 450 -31.79 -23.97 16.79
C HIS A 450 -30.98 -23.28 17.91
N ASP A 451 -31.22 -23.62 19.18
CA ASP A 451 -30.51 -23.00 20.32
C ASP A 451 -29.20 -23.72 20.67
N VAL A 452 -28.31 -23.83 19.67
CA VAL A 452 -26.94 -24.36 19.80
C VAL A 452 -25.96 -23.23 19.40
N ARG A 453 -24.79 -23.18 20.03
CA ARG A 453 -23.72 -22.22 19.72
C ARG A 453 -23.15 -22.48 18.33
N ALA A 454 -22.83 -21.42 17.59
CA ALA A 454 -22.12 -21.54 16.31
C ALA A 454 -20.71 -22.15 16.52
N PRO A 455 -20.19 -22.92 15.54
CA PRO A 455 -19.03 -23.80 15.74
C PRO A 455 -17.70 -23.09 15.91
N ILE A 456 -17.58 -21.82 15.48
CA ILE A 456 -16.38 -20.99 15.69
C ILE A 456 -16.74 -19.73 16.48
N THR A 457 -17.82 -19.04 16.11
CA THR A 457 -18.25 -17.83 16.84
C THR A 457 -19.18 -18.19 18.01
N GLU A 458 -18.62 -18.70 19.11
CA GLU A 458 -19.35 -19.10 20.34
C GLU A 458 -19.97 -17.92 21.13
N ALA A 459 -20.25 -16.78 20.49
CA ALA A 459 -20.83 -15.60 21.14
C ALA A 459 -22.29 -15.84 21.56
N ASP A 460 -22.68 -15.33 22.74
CA ASP A 460 -23.99 -15.66 23.34
C ASP A 460 -25.22 -15.31 22.49
N TRP A 461 -25.06 -14.36 21.58
CA TRP A 461 -26.08 -13.84 20.68
C TRP A 461 -26.05 -14.46 19.28
N GLN A 462 -25.15 -15.40 19.00
CA GLN A 462 -25.10 -16.14 17.74
C GLN A 462 -25.42 -17.63 17.95
N ASN A 463 -26.34 -18.12 17.13
CA ASN A 463 -26.76 -19.50 17.10
C ASN A 463 -26.25 -20.19 15.82
N GLU A 464 -26.04 -21.50 15.89
CA GLU A 464 -25.73 -22.34 14.73
C GLU A 464 -26.83 -22.25 13.66
N VAL A 465 -26.39 -22.35 12.40
CA VAL A 465 -27.26 -22.53 11.24
C VAL A 465 -26.77 -23.75 10.47
N SER A 466 -27.70 -24.63 10.12
CA SER A 466 -27.43 -25.96 9.61
C SER A 466 -28.42 -26.36 8.51
N ALA A 467 -28.15 -27.47 7.83
CA ALA A 467 -29.08 -28.14 6.94
C ALA A 467 -29.63 -29.41 7.61
N TYR A 468 -30.94 -29.46 7.83
CA TYR A 468 -31.63 -30.55 8.52
C TYR A 468 -32.75 -31.17 7.67
N GLY A 469 -33.17 -32.39 8.04
CA GLY A 469 -34.13 -33.19 7.29
C GLY A 469 -33.52 -34.17 6.28
N TYR A 470 -34.40 -34.79 5.49
CA TYR A 470 -34.13 -35.83 4.50
C TYR A 470 -35.23 -35.83 3.42
N GLU A 471 -35.05 -36.58 2.33
CA GLU A 471 -36.05 -36.65 1.27
C GLU A 471 -37.39 -37.20 1.80
N GLY A 472 -38.49 -36.50 1.52
CA GLY A 472 -39.82 -36.84 2.05
C GLY A 472 -40.09 -36.38 3.49
N PHE A 473 -39.11 -35.83 4.21
CA PHE A 473 -39.37 -35.14 5.47
C PHE A 473 -40.18 -33.87 5.21
N GLU A 474 -41.28 -33.67 5.94
CA GLU A 474 -42.12 -32.47 5.76
C GLU A 474 -41.46 -31.18 6.25
N GLY A 475 -40.45 -31.26 7.13
CA GLY A 475 -39.84 -30.12 7.80
C GLY A 475 -40.40 -29.89 9.21
N ASP A 476 -39.71 -29.09 10.01
CA ASP A 476 -40.18 -28.69 11.35
C ASP A 476 -40.26 -27.16 11.52
N ALA A 477 -40.67 -26.70 12.71
CA ALA A 477 -40.90 -25.28 12.97
C ALA A 477 -39.61 -24.44 12.96
N ASN A 478 -38.43 -25.05 13.14
CA ASN A 478 -37.12 -24.40 13.10
C ASN A 478 -36.58 -24.24 11.65
N ASP A 479 -37.33 -24.72 10.65
CA ASP A 479 -37.06 -24.44 9.23
C ASP A 479 -37.71 -23.12 8.76
N PHE A 480 -38.51 -22.46 9.62
CA PHE A 480 -39.31 -21.28 9.27
C PHE A 480 -38.52 -19.98 9.36
N PHE A 481 -38.32 -19.33 8.21
CA PHE A 481 -37.70 -18.00 8.11
C PHE A 481 -38.68 -16.98 7.53
N ARG A 482 -38.98 -15.93 8.29
CA ARG A 482 -39.76 -14.78 7.81
C ARG A 482 -38.88 -13.86 6.98
N VAL A 483 -39.30 -13.59 5.75
CA VAL A 483 -38.70 -12.57 4.87
C VAL A 483 -39.07 -11.18 5.40
N GLU A 484 -38.07 -10.32 5.61
CA GLU A 484 -38.27 -8.92 5.98
C GLU A 484 -37.55 -8.01 4.98
N ILE A 485 -38.29 -7.24 4.19
CA ILE A 485 -37.72 -6.41 3.12
C ILE A 485 -37.24 -5.07 3.69
N VAL A 486 -35.95 -4.78 3.58
CA VAL A 486 -35.35 -3.56 4.13
C VAL A 486 -35.54 -2.41 3.14
N LYS A 487 -36.74 -1.81 3.17
CA LYS A 487 -37.26 -0.76 2.26
C LYS A 487 -36.31 0.44 2.05
N LYS A 488 -35.40 0.73 2.98
CA LYS A 488 -34.35 1.77 2.87
C LYS A 488 -33.16 1.37 1.99
N LYS A 489 -32.87 0.07 1.84
CA LYS A 489 -31.76 -0.49 1.05
C LYS A 489 -32.22 -1.07 -0.29
N THR A 490 -33.46 -1.55 -0.36
CA THR A 490 -34.13 -1.98 -1.59
C THR A 490 -34.38 -0.80 -2.55
N ARG A 491 -34.15 -1.03 -3.85
CA ARG A 491 -34.42 -0.09 -4.94
C ARG A 491 -35.64 -0.57 -5.75
N GLY A 492 -36.37 0.35 -6.38
CA GLY A 492 -37.65 0.05 -7.04
C GLY A 492 -38.86 0.23 -6.09
N ALA A 493 -40.06 0.39 -6.67
CA ALA A 493 -41.31 0.46 -5.89
C ALA A 493 -41.81 -0.96 -5.58
N VAL A 494 -42.03 -1.78 -6.61
CA VAL A 494 -42.50 -3.18 -6.50
C VAL A 494 -41.60 -4.03 -5.60
N ALA A 495 -40.28 -3.86 -5.71
CA ALA A 495 -39.30 -4.59 -4.91
C ALA A 495 -39.38 -4.31 -3.39
N LYS A 496 -40.00 -3.19 -2.97
CA LYS A 496 -40.25 -2.85 -1.56
C LYS A 496 -41.49 -3.52 -0.98
N GLU A 497 -42.32 -4.12 -1.84
CA GLU A 497 -43.56 -4.82 -1.48
C GLU A 497 -43.41 -6.33 -1.62
N ARG A 498 -42.73 -6.79 -2.68
CA ARG A 498 -42.41 -8.21 -2.95
C ARG A 498 -40.94 -8.45 -3.29
N LEU A 499 -40.45 -9.67 -3.08
CA LEU A 499 -39.09 -10.06 -3.43
C LEU A 499 -38.86 -10.00 -4.95
N ARG A 500 -37.80 -9.28 -5.34
CA ARG A 500 -37.30 -9.18 -6.70
C ARG A 500 -35.79 -9.37 -6.74
N THR A 501 -35.35 -10.12 -7.74
CA THR A 501 -33.95 -10.48 -8.02
C THR A 501 -33.09 -9.21 -8.15
N ILE A 502 -31.90 -9.20 -7.55
CA ILE A 502 -30.92 -8.11 -7.47
C ILE A 502 -31.42 -6.85 -6.71
N GLU A 503 -32.65 -6.40 -6.95
CA GLU A 503 -33.25 -5.16 -6.45
C GLU A 503 -33.59 -5.20 -4.95
N SER A 504 -34.20 -6.29 -4.47
CA SER A 504 -34.64 -6.44 -3.09
C SER A 504 -33.47 -6.81 -2.16
N LYS A 505 -33.27 -6.01 -1.11
CA LYS A 505 -32.37 -6.32 0.00
C LYS A 505 -33.22 -6.67 1.22
N PHE A 506 -33.11 -7.90 1.71
CA PHE A 506 -33.98 -8.43 2.75
C PHE A 506 -33.19 -9.13 3.86
N ARG A 507 -33.87 -9.41 4.96
CA ARG A 507 -33.39 -10.22 6.08
C ARG A 507 -34.22 -11.50 6.15
N LEU A 508 -33.61 -12.58 6.63
CA LEU A 508 -34.30 -13.84 6.94
C LEU A 508 -34.34 -13.96 8.47
N VAL A 509 -35.52 -13.76 9.05
CA VAL A 509 -35.73 -13.78 10.51
C VAL A 509 -36.25 -15.16 10.88
N HIS A 510 -35.46 -15.94 11.61
CA HIS A 510 -35.88 -17.25 12.10
C HIS A 510 -37.07 -17.09 13.06
N VAL A 511 -38.18 -17.78 12.79
CA VAL A 511 -39.46 -17.52 13.46
C VAL A 511 -39.44 -17.96 14.92
N MET A 512 -38.82 -19.10 15.25
CA MET A 512 -38.89 -19.69 16.59
C MET A 512 -38.02 -18.97 17.62
N THR A 513 -36.85 -18.47 17.23
CA THR A 513 -35.90 -17.80 18.15
C THR A 513 -35.79 -16.29 17.93
N GLY A 514 -36.39 -15.74 16.86
CA GLY A 514 -36.34 -14.33 16.51
C GLY A 514 -34.97 -13.81 16.06
N CYS A 515 -33.95 -14.67 15.96
CA CYS A 515 -32.65 -14.31 15.42
C CYS A 515 -32.71 -14.09 13.90
N VAL A 516 -31.70 -13.44 13.34
CA VAL A 516 -31.64 -13.12 11.91
C VAL A 516 -30.46 -13.82 11.27
N LEU A 517 -30.67 -14.44 10.10
CA LEU A 517 -29.60 -15.06 9.33
C LEU A 517 -28.48 -14.04 9.05
N PHE A 518 -27.28 -14.39 9.46
CA PHE A 518 -26.16 -13.47 9.64
C PHE A 518 -24.87 -14.10 9.10
N SER A 519 -23.98 -13.26 8.58
CA SER A 519 -22.63 -13.71 8.24
C SER A 519 -21.60 -12.58 8.35
N HIS A 520 -20.38 -12.96 8.69
CA HIS A 520 -19.25 -12.07 8.99
C HIS A 520 -17.95 -12.69 8.49
N LYS A 521 -16.87 -11.91 8.42
CA LYS A 521 -15.61 -12.28 7.74
C LYS A 521 -14.80 -13.43 8.37
N VAL A 522 -15.36 -14.19 9.29
CA VAL A 522 -14.72 -15.38 9.87
C VAL A 522 -14.87 -16.55 8.88
N LYS A 523 -13.76 -17.21 8.60
CA LYS A 523 -13.73 -18.49 7.89
C LYS A 523 -13.86 -19.63 8.89
N LEU A 524 -14.54 -20.69 8.48
CA LEU A 524 -14.45 -21.99 9.13
C LEU A 524 -13.09 -22.64 8.81
N PRO A 525 -12.58 -23.57 9.63
CA PRO A 525 -11.34 -24.30 9.36
C PRO A 525 -11.43 -25.29 8.20
N ASP A 526 -10.35 -26.02 7.96
CA ASP A 526 -10.17 -26.99 6.87
C ASP A 526 -11.31 -28.02 6.73
N TRP A 527 -11.95 -28.41 7.83
CA TRP A 527 -13.11 -29.32 7.84
C TRP A 527 -14.36 -28.78 7.11
N ALA A 528 -14.37 -27.49 6.78
CA ALA A 528 -15.35 -26.80 5.95
C ALA A 528 -14.70 -26.04 4.78
N SER A 529 -13.52 -26.50 4.31
CA SER A 529 -12.85 -25.98 3.11
C SER A 529 -12.60 -24.46 3.10
N GLU A 530 -12.26 -23.88 4.26
CA GLU A 530 -12.06 -22.43 4.45
C GLU A 530 -13.26 -21.53 4.05
N GLN A 531 -14.47 -22.09 3.98
CA GLN A 531 -15.69 -21.33 3.63
C GLN A 531 -16.11 -20.39 4.77
N GLN A 532 -16.87 -19.34 4.47
CA GLN A 532 -17.20 -18.31 5.47
C GLN A 532 -18.38 -18.75 6.36
N GLU A 533 -18.34 -18.46 7.66
CA GLU A 533 -19.33 -18.91 8.65
C GLU A 533 -20.72 -18.26 8.43
N VAL A 534 -21.79 -19.04 8.63
CA VAL A 534 -23.18 -18.56 8.66
C VAL A 534 -23.78 -18.87 10.03
N THR A 535 -24.42 -17.87 10.64
CA THR A 535 -25.03 -17.99 11.97
C THR A 535 -26.40 -17.32 11.99
N CYS A 536 -27.14 -17.48 13.07
CA CYS A 536 -28.39 -16.76 13.30
C CYS A 536 -28.23 -15.84 14.52
N ALA A 537 -28.18 -14.54 14.27
CA ALA A 537 -27.80 -13.53 15.26
C ALA A 537 -29.01 -12.84 15.91
N ARG A 538 -29.09 -12.87 17.24
CA ARG A 538 -30.00 -12.04 18.04
C ARG A 538 -29.41 -10.62 18.15
N GLY A 539 -30.02 -9.63 17.51
CA GLY A 539 -29.51 -8.25 17.49
C GLY A 539 -28.30 -8.03 16.56
N GLY A 540 -28.08 -8.90 15.57
CA GLY A 540 -27.00 -8.75 14.60
C GLY A 540 -27.05 -7.42 13.82
N THR A 541 -25.89 -6.90 13.44
CA THR A 541 -25.78 -5.61 12.73
C THR A 541 -26.53 -5.65 11.38
N LEU A 542 -27.16 -4.52 11.02
CA LEU A 542 -27.95 -4.45 9.78
C LEU A 542 -27.15 -4.84 8.52
N PRO A 543 -25.89 -4.38 8.31
CA PRO A 543 -25.14 -4.78 7.11
C PRO A 543 -24.89 -6.30 7.01
N ASN A 544 -24.57 -6.97 8.13
CA ASN A 544 -24.24 -8.40 8.17
C ASN A 544 -25.48 -9.33 8.23
N SER A 545 -26.69 -8.77 8.17
CA SER A 545 -27.96 -9.51 8.11
C SER A 545 -28.72 -9.28 6.80
N LEU A 546 -28.09 -8.59 5.84
CA LEU A 546 -28.70 -8.26 4.55
C LEU A 546 -28.30 -9.27 3.47
N TRP A 547 -29.31 -9.81 2.83
CA TRP A 547 -29.22 -10.77 1.74
C TRP A 547 -29.96 -10.24 0.51
N TYR A 548 -29.67 -10.83 -0.64
CA TYR A 548 -30.43 -10.63 -1.88
C TYR A 548 -30.36 -11.86 -2.76
N ILE A 549 -31.34 -12.02 -3.63
CA ILE A 549 -31.36 -13.08 -4.63
C ILE A 549 -30.60 -12.59 -5.86
N GLU A 550 -29.63 -13.36 -6.34
CA GLU A 550 -28.83 -13.02 -7.53
C GLU A 550 -29.27 -13.81 -8.77
N GLY A 551 -29.50 -15.11 -8.63
CA GLY A 551 -30.10 -15.97 -9.65
C GLY A 551 -31.50 -16.40 -9.26
N ASN A 552 -32.39 -16.50 -10.24
CA ASN A 552 -33.78 -16.93 -10.08
C ASN A 552 -34.19 -17.76 -11.31
N SER A 553 -34.88 -18.88 -11.10
CA SER A 553 -35.44 -19.74 -12.15
C SER A 553 -36.72 -20.41 -11.65
N HIS A 554 -37.75 -20.43 -12.49
CA HIS A 554 -39.01 -21.12 -12.21
C HIS A 554 -39.67 -21.49 -13.56
N PRO A 555 -40.26 -22.68 -13.72
CA PRO A 555 -40.92 -23.10 -14.96
C PRO A 555 -41.96 -22.11 -15.54
N GLN A 556 -42.69 -21.37 -14.69
CA GLN A 556 -43.69 -20.39 -15.12
C GLN A 556 -43.09 -19.03 -15.53
N LEU A 557 -41.79 -18.81 -15.29
CA LEU A 557 -41.05 -17.61 -15.72
C LEU A 557 -40.27 -17.84 -17.03
N GLU A 558 -40.55 -18.94 -17.73
CA GLU A 558 -39.96 -19.28 -19.02
C GLU A 558 -40.71 -18.55 -20.16
N GLY A 559 -40.25 -17.34 -20.49
CA GLY A 559 -40.82 -16.57 -21.60
C GLY A 559 -40.37 -15.11 -21.68
N ASP A 560 -41.27 -14.28 -22.23
CA ASP A 560 -41.16 -12.81 -22.30
C ASP A 560 -41.61 -12.17 -20.98
N VAL A 561 -40.93 -12.55 -19.90
CA VAL A 561 -41.08 -11.96 -18.57
C VAL A 561 -40.08 -10.83 -18.35
N GLU A 562 -40.40 -9.91 -17.44
CA GLU A 562 -39.45 -8.87 -17.01
C GLU A 562 -38.17 -9.52 -16.47
N LYS A 563 -37.03 -9.13 -17.04
CA LYS A 563 -35.70 -9.60 -16.61
C LYS A 563 -34.87 -8.43 -16.12
N VAL A 564 -34.09 -8.67 -15.08
CA VAL A 564 -33.19 -7.71 -14.44
C VAL A 564 -31.76 -8.20 -14.50
N ASN A 565 -30.84 -7.26 -14.38
CA ASN A 565 -29.40 -7.50 -14.30
C ASN A 565 -28.79 -6.40 -13.42
N TYR A 566 -27.52 -6.54 -13.06
CA TYR A 566 -26.82 -5.49 -12.33
C TYR A 566 -26.77 -4.19 -13.15
N ARG A 567 -27.09 -3.08 -12.49
CA ARG A 567 -26.90 -1.75 -13.07
C ARG A 567 -25.42 -1.54 -13.36
N ASN A 568 -25.08 -1.09 -14.56
CA ASN A 568 -23.73 -0.65 -14.87
C ASN A 568 -23.38 0.59 -14.02
N PRO A 569 -22.38 0.52 -13.11
CA PRO A 569 -21.98 1.64 -12.25
C PRO A 569 -21.28 2.79 -13.01
N GLY A 570 -20.92 2.58 -14.28
CA GLY A 570 -20.20 3.56 -15.11
C GLY A 570 -18.79 3.84 -14.57
N PHE A 571 -18.14 4.88 -15.10
CA PHE A 571 -16.78 5.24 -14.63
C PHE A 571 -16.77 5.71 -13.17
N PHE A 572 -17.64 6.66 -12.81
CA PHE A 572 -17.62 7.27 -11.47
C PHE A 572 -17.98 6.31 -10.35
N GLY A 573 -18.92 5.38 -10.57
CA GLY A 573 -19.24 4.33 -9.60
C GLY A 573 -18.04 3.42 -9.35
N LYS A 574 -17.45 2.85 -10.41
CA LYS A 574 -16.23 2.01 -10.32
C LYS A 574 -15.05 2.76 -9.69
N PHE A 575 -14.86 4.02 -10.06
CA PHE A 575 -13.80 4.86 -9.51
C PHE A 575 -13.96 5.04 -7.99
N TRP A 576 -15.13 5.51 -7.53
CA TRP A 576 -15.36 5.78 -6.11
C TRP A 576 -15.33 4.50 -5.26
N GLU A 577 -15.92 3.42 -5.77
CA GLU A 577 -15.86 2.10 -5.15
C GLU A 577 -14.42 1.63 -4.98
N LEU A 578 -13.60 1.70 -6.04
CA LEU A 578 -12.19 1.32 -5.96
C LEU A 578 -11.42 2.22 -4.98
N GLN A 579 -11.62 3.55 -4.97
CA GLN A 579 -10.98 4.43 -3.97
C GLN A 579 -11.34 4.01 -2.53
N GLN A 580 -12.61 3.64 -2.26
CA GLN A 580 -13.01 3.16 -0.94
C GLN A 580 -12.35 1.83 -0.57
N VAL A 581 -12.26 0.88 -1.51
CA VAL A 581 -11.60 -0.41 -1.28
C VAL A 581 -10.11 -0.20 -1.05
N MET A 582 -9.43 0.63 -1.87
CA MET A 582 -8.04 1.02 -1.68
C MET A 582 -7.81 1.60 -0.29
N TRP A 583 -8.71 2.49 0.18
CA TRP A 583 -8.60 3.11 1.51
C TRP A 583 -8.76 2.11 2.64
N ARG A 584 -9.84 1.30 2.61
CA ARG A 584 -10.11 0.27 3.63
C ARG A 584 -8.98 -0.77 3.69
N THR A 585 -8.45 -1.17 2.53
CA THR A 585 -7.34 -2.12 2.44
C THR A 585 -6.07 -1.49 3.01
N ASN A 586 -5.68 -0.30 2.57
CA ASN A 586 -4.47 0.38 3.03
C ASN A 586 -4.48 0.66 4.55
N ALA A 587 -5.66 0.96 5.12
CA ALA A 587 -5.85 1.09 6.56
C ALA A 587 -5.83 -0.26 7.31
N GLY A 588 -6.14 -1.37 6.64
CA GLY A 588 -6.14 -2.72 7.19
C GLY A 588 -4.83 -3.49 7.05
N LEU A 589 -3.79 -2.93 6.41
CA LEU A 589 -2.44 -3.52 6.35
C LEU A 589 -1.71 -3.32 7.70
N THR A 590 -2.23 -3.96 8.76
CA THR A 590 -1.72 -3.87 10.13
C THR A 590 -0.71 -4.96 10.51
N ASP A 591 -0.55 -5.98 9.66
CA ASP A 591 0.32 -7.13 9.91
C ASP A 591 1.80 -6.72 9.98
N SER A 592 2.53 -7.29 10.94
CA SER A 592 3.96 -7.04 11.15
C SER A 592 4.83 -7.81 10.16
N HIS A 593 5.90 -7.19 9.67
CA HIS A 593 6.87 -7.85 8.78
C HIS A 593 8.26 -7.79 9.39
N ALA A 594 9.06 -8.86 9.28
CA ALA A 594 10.38 -8.95 9.94
C ALA A 594 11.37 -7.82 9.58
N TRP A 595 11.13 -7.15 8.44
CA TRP A 595 11.91 -6.02 7.93
C TRP A 595 11.15 -4.68 7.97
N ASP A 596 10.06 -4.59 8.73
CA ASP A 596 9.38 -3.31 8.96
C ASP A 596 10.26 -2.33 9.77
N SER A 597 9.90 -1.05 9.69
CA SER A 597 10.62 0.03 10.37
C SER A 597 9.71 1.21 10.62
N ARG A 598 9.93 1.89 11.75
CA ARG A 598 9.09 2.99 12.24
C ARG A 598 9.76 4.36 12.00
N PRO A 599 8.99 5.46 11.84
CA PRO A 599 9.52 6.75 11.39
C PRO A 599 10.74 7.26 12.17
N GLU A 600 10.73 7.14 13.50
CA GLU A 600 11.81 7.53 14.40
C GLU A 600 13.17 6.88 14.08
N SER A 601 13.18 5.74 13.40
CA SER A 601 14.39 5.02 13.01
C SER A 601 15.03 5.54 11.72
N TRP A 602 14.28 6.26 10.88
CA TRP A 602 14.71 6.60 9.53
C TRP A 602 15.78 7.71 9.48
N PRO A 603 15.66 8.88 10.15
CA PRO A 603 16.68 9.94 10.04
C PRO A 603 18.05 9.57 10.59
N ILE A 604 18.10 8.62 11.53
CA ILE A 604 19.36 8.10 12.10
C ILE A 604 19.89 6.88 11.33
N LEU A 605 19.14 6.37 10.34
CA LEU A 605 19.45 5.16 9.57
C LEU A 605 19.70 3.93 10.48
N ARG A 606 18.81 3.66 11.43
CA ARG A 606 19.01 2.62 12.47
C ARG A 606 19.12 1.21 11.91
N ARG A 607 18.32 0.87 10.90
CA ARG A 607 18.21 -0.44 10.24
C ARG A 607 17.75 -0.21 8.80
N GLY A 608 18.22 -1.04 7.86
CA GLY A 608 17.77 -1.05 6.46
C GLY A 608 16.73 -2.13 6.19
N ILE A 609 16.65 -2.58 4.93
CA ILE A 609 15.73 -3.65 4.50
C ILE A 609 16.51 -4.64 3.63
N ASN A 610 16.48 -5.93 3.95
CA ASN A 610 17.02 -6.95 3.07
C ASN A 610 16.13 -7.13 1.84
N PHE A 611 16.70 -7.10 0.64
CA PHE A 611 15.98 -7.17 -0.62
C PHE A 611 16.19 -8.49 -1.36
N TRP A 612 17.38 -9.10 -1.28
CA TRP A 612 17.71 -10.34 -1.98
C TRP A 612 19.02 -10.92 -1.45
N GLY A 613 19.15 -12.25 -1.42
CA GLY A 613 20.42 -12.94 -1.15
C GLY A 613 20.50 -14.27 -1.89
N ARG A 614 21.56 -14.47 -2.69
CA ARG A 614 21.84 -15.74 -3.40
C ARG A 614 23.30 -15.75 -3.88
N GLN A 615 23.91 -16.93 -4.05
CA GLN A 615 25.27 -17.09 -4.63
C GLN A 615 26.33 -16.16 -4.00
N HIS A 616 26.38 -16.14 -2.65
CA HIS A 616 27.32 -15.33 -1.87
C HIS A 616 27.29 -13.82 -2.16
N LYS A 617 26.13 -13.30 -2.59
CA LYS A 617 25.85 -11.89 -2.85
C LYS A 617 24.51 -11.53 -2.19
N GLN A 618 24.34 -10.26 -1.84
CA GLN A 618 23.07 -9.74 -1.33
C GLN A 618 22.78 -8.33 -1.85
N VAL A 619 21.50 -7.97 -1.91
CA VAL A 619 21.03 -6.60 -2.10
C VAL A 619 20.34 -6.17 -0.82
N TYR A 620 20.76 -5.06 -0.23
CA TYR A 620 20.23 -4.54 1.03
C TYR A 620 20.05 -3.02 0.94
N LEU A 621 18.84 -2.55 1.21
CA LEU A 621 18.47 -1.15 1.15
C LEU A 621 19.03 -0.40 2.37
N LEU A 622 20.21 0.21 2.21
CA LEU A 622 20.84 1.13 3.17
C LEU A 622 21.20 2.44 2.46
N GLY A 623 21.04 3.56 3.16
CA GLY A 623 21.44 4.87 2.66
C GLY A 623 22.93 5.15 2.78
N ASN A 624 23.41 6.25 2.19
CA ASN A 624 24.75 6.77 2.47
C ASN A 624 24.71 7.54 3.81
N PRO A 625 25.32 7.03 4.90
CA PRO A 625 25.16 7.61 6.23
C PRO A 625 25.64 9.07 6.32
N ILE A 626 26.65 9.46 5.53
CA ILE A 626 27.15 10.85 5.51
C ILE A 626 26.09 11.79 4.95
N ILE A 627 25.46 11.43 3.84
CA ILE A 627 24.40 12.24 3.20
C ILE A 627 23.17 12.28 4.11
N TRP A 628 22.81 11.13 4.68
CA TRP A 628 21.63 10.97 5.52
C TRP A 628 21.73 11.82 6.79
N TRP A 629 22.78 11.61 7.59
CA TRP A 629 22.97 12.32 8.86
C TRP A 629 23.24 13.81 8.67
N SER A 630 24.04 14.21 7.66
CA SER A 630 24.26 15.64 7.40
C SER A 630 22.97 16.35 7.00
N SER A 631 22.10 15.70 6.22
CA SER A 631 20.79 16.24 5.87
C SER A 631 19.87 16.37 7.10
N SER A 632 19.84 15.37 7.99
CA SER A 632 19.07 15.44 9.24
C SER A 632 19.60 16.50 10.21
N VAL A 633 20.92 16.67 10.29
CA VAL A 633 21.56 17.75 11.06
C VAL A 633 21.21 19.13 10.46
N ALA A 634 21.14 19.27 9.13
CA ALA A 634 20.72 20.52 8.49
C ALA A 634 19.27 20.92 8.85
N ILE A 635 18.35 19.94 8.90
CA ILE A 635 16.98 20.17 9.40
C ILE A 635 17.02 20.64 10.86
N ALA A 636 17.77 19.96 11.74
CA ALA A 636 17.87 20.32 13.15
C ALA A 636 18.46 21.73 13.37
N ILE A 637 19.50 22.10 12.61
CA ILE A 637 20.10 23.45 12.63
C ILE A 637 19.04 24.50 12.26
N TRP A 638 18.24 24.28 11.21
CA TRP A 638 17.20 25.24 10.83
C TRP A 638 16.08 25.32 11.89
N VAL A 639 15.67 24.21 12.51
CA VAL A 639 14.66 24.22 13.59
C VAL A 639 15.15 25.02 14.80
N VAL A 640 16.41 24.83 15.22
CA VAL A 640 17.02 25.60 16.32
C VAL A 640 17.15 27.08 15.94
N PHE A 641 17.60 27.38 14.72
CA PHE A 641 17.62 28.74 14.18
C PHE A 641 16.23 29.37 14.23
N LYS A 642 15.18 28.66 13.80
CA LYS A 642 13.81 29.17 13.75
C LYS A 642 13.27 29.48 15.14
N ALA A 643 13.50 28.59 16.11
CA ALA A 643 13.12 28.82 17.50
C ALA A 643 13.79 30.09 18.07
N ILE A 644 15.10 30.25 17.86
CA ILE A 644 15.85 31.44 18.27
C ILE A 644 15.35 32.70 17.53
N ALA A 645 15.07 32.62 16.23
CA ALA A 645 14.57 33.72 15.42
C ALA A 645 13.19 34.19 15.87
N VAL A 646 12.28 33.27 16.25
CA VAL A 646 10.96 33.60 16.80
C VAL A 646 11.10 34.27 18.18
N LEU A 647 11.96 33.75 19.06
CA LEU A 647 12.23 34.36 20.37
C LEU A 647 12.82 35.78 20.24
N ARG A 648 13.77 35.98 19.31
CA ARG A 648 14.37 37.30 19.03
C ARG A 648 13.39 38.27 18.38
N TRP A 649 12.50 37.78 17.50
CA TRP A 649 11.42 38.58 16.93
C TRP A 649 10.44 39.06 18.01
N GLN A 650 10.03 38.17 18.92
CA GLN A 650 9.18 38.53 20.07
C GLN A 650 9.88 39.49 21.05
N ARG A 651 11.22 39.47 21.11
CA ARG A 651 12.05 40.45 21.85
C ARG A 651 12.40 41.71 21.05
N SER A 652 11.76 41.93 19.90
CA SER A 652 11.93 43.11 19.03
C SER A 652 13.37 43.35 18.54
N CYS A 653 14.18 42.29 18.38
CA CYS A 653 15.57 42.42 17.88
C CYS A 653 15.67 42.81 16.39
N ASN A 654 14.54 42.84 15.67
CA ASN A 654 14.41 43.31 14.27
C ASN A 654 15.29 42.58 13.22
N ASP A 655 15.65 41.31 13.46
CA ASP A 655 16.52 40.54 12.57
C ASP A 655 15.98 40.42 11.13
N TYR A 656 14.66 40.31 10.97
CA TYR A 656 13.97 40.22 9.67
C TYR A 656 14.03 41.49 8.82
N ALA A 657 14.57 42.61 9.33
CA ALA A 657 14.92 43.77 8.51
C ALA A 657 16.13 43.49 7.59
N ASN A 658 16.97 42.50 7.92
CA ASN A 658 18.02 42.02 7.03
C ASN A 658 17.44 41.07 5.99
N THR A 659 17.53 41.45 4.71
CA THR A 659 17.06 40.64 3.58
C THR A 659 17.68 39.26 3.51
N THR A 660 18.96 39.12 3.89
CA THR A 660 19.67 37.83 3.90
C THR A 660 19.10 36.88 4.95
N PHE A 661 18.78 37.41 6.14
CA PHE A 661 18.16 36.64 7.23
C PHE A 661 16.73 36.20 6.87
N LYS A 662 15.93 37.13 6.33
CA LYS A 662 14.57 36.86 5.82
C LYS A 662 14.57 35.80 4.70
N ARG A 663 15.54 35.86 3.78
CA ARG A 663 15.70 34.89 2.69
C ARG A 663 16.14 33.52 3.19
N PHE A 664 17.11 33.46 4.11
CA PHE A 664 17.56 32.21 4.75
C PHE A 664 16.40 31.45 5.39
N ASP A 665 15.62 32.17 6.21
CA ASP A 665 14.47 31.61 6.92
C ASP A 665 13.43 31.03 5.96
N TYR A 666 13.04 31.81 4.95
CA TYR A 666 12.03 31.42 3.99
C TYR A 666 12.49 30.30 3.05
N GLU A 667 13.65 30.43 2.40
CA GLU A 667 14.15 29.46 1.41
C GLU A 667 14.33 28.07 2.04
N ILE A 668 15.03 27.98 3.18
CA ILE A 668 15.24 26.69 3.87
C ILE A 668 13.93 26.23 4.52
N GLY A 669 13.12 27.15 5.06
CA GLY A 669 11.82 26.83 5.66
C GLY A 669 10.84 26.17 4.68
N THR A 670 10.84 26.56 3.40
CA THR A 670 10.03 25.88 2.38
C THR A 670 10.46 24.42 2.18
N SER A 671 11.77 24.14 2.19
CA SER A 671 12.32 22.77 2.08
C SER A 671 12.07 21.94 3.34
N VAL A 672 12.26 22.53 4.53
CA VAL A 672 11.98 21.87 5.81
C VAL A 672 10.49 21.55 5.95
N LEU A 673 9.59 22.42 5.49
CA LEU A 673 8.15 22.14 5.42
C LEU A 673 7.86 20.95 4.48
N GLY A 674 8.58 20.86 3.36
CA GLY A 674 8.50 19.72 2.44
C GLY A 674 8.93 18.42 3.10
N TRP A 675 10.08 18.42 3.79
CA TRP A 675 10.54 17.29 4.60
C TRP A 675 9.51 16.89 5.66
N ALA A 676 9.03 17.86 6.45
CA ALA A 676 8.10 17.61 7.54
C ALA A 676 6.78 17.00 7.05
N LEU A 677 6.20 17.51 5.96
CA LEU A 677 4.97 16.97 5.39
C LEU A 677 5.14 15.58 4.77
N HIS A 678 6.34 15.22 4.29
CA HIS A 678 6.62 13.86 3.80
C HIS A 678 7.16 12.91 4.88
N TYR A 679 7.24 13.35 6.15
CA TYR A 679 7.77 12.55 7.26
C TYR A 679 6.79 12.41 8.42
N PHE A 680 6.27 13.53 8.94
CA PHE A 680 5.38 13.56 10.11
C PHE A 680 4.11 12.71 9.96
N PRO A 681 3.39 12.68 8.82
CA PRO A 681 2.17 11.88 8.70
C PRO A 681 2.37 10.37 8.94
N PHE A 682 3.58 9.84 8.74
CA PHE A 682 3.86 8.42 8.99
C PHE A 682 3.81 8.06 10.48
N TYR A 683 4.00 9.01 11.40
CA TYR A 683 3.79 8.77 12.84
C TYR A 683 2.32 8.52 13.18
N LEU A 684 1.39 9.07 12.38
CA LEU A 684 -0.06 8.92 12.57
C LEU A 684 -0.60 7.63 11.93
N MET A 685 0.23 6.89 11.21
CA MET A 685 -0.16 5.70 10.45
C MET A 685 0.05 4.41 11.26
N LYS A 686 -1.06 3.73 11.60
CA LYS A 686 -1.09 2.42 12.28
C LYS A 686 -0.98 1.21 11.32
N ARG A 687 -0.27 1.35 10.19
CA ARG A 687 -0.03 0.29 9.19
C ARG A 687 1.45 -0.10 9.14
N GLN A 688 1.78 -1.20 8.45
CA GLN A 688 3.19 -1.53 8.15
C GLN A 688 3.88 -0.43 7.36
N LEU A 689 5.16 -0.18 7.69
CA LEU A 689 5.99 0.88 7.13
C LEU A 689 7.44 0.39 6.96
N PHE A 690 8.15 1.04 6.05
CA PHE A 690 9.47 0.63 5.55
C PHE A 690 10.33 1.85 5.26
N LEU A 691 11.66 1.75 5.44
CA LEU A 691 12.63 2.82 5.21
C LEU A 691 12.45 3.55 3.86
N HIS A 692 12.00 2.84 2.82
CA HIS A 692 11.75 3.43 1.49
C HIS A 692 10.70 4.56 1.50
N HIS A 693 9.79 4.59 2.48
CA HIS A 693 8.80 5.66 2.65
C HIS A 693 9.45 7.03 2.95
N TYR A 694 10.69 7.06 3.45
CA TYR A 694 11.42 8.28 3.76
C TYR A 694 12.05 8.96 2.54
N PHE A 695 12.20 8.30 1.38
CA PHE A 695 12.95 8.87 0.25
C PHE A 695 12.41 10.21 -0.30
N PRO A 696 11.09 10.46 -0.39
CA PRO A 696 10.58 11.79 -0.72
C PRO A 696 10.98 12.85 0.30
N ALA A 697 10.98 12.53 1.60
CA ALA A 697 11.46 13.44 2.64
C ALA A 697 12.98 13.66 2.56
N LEU A 698 13.77 12.62 2.33
CA LEU A 698 15.22 12.71 2.12
C LEU A 698 15.57 13.66 0.97
N TYR A 699 14.81 13.65 -0.13
CA TYR A 699 15.01 14.59 -1.25
C TYR A 699 14.90 16.05 -0.78
N PHE A 700 13.86 16.39 0.00
CA PHE A 700 13.73 17.73 0.63
C PHE A 700 14.84 18.03 1.65
N ALA A 701 15.30 17.03 2.42
CA ALA A 701 16.41 17.21 3.35
C ALA A 701 17.74 17.50 2.64
N ILE A 702 17.99 16.90 1.48
CA ILE A 702 19.16 17.20 0.64
C ILE A 702 19.05 18.63 0.06
N ILE A 703 17.86 19.10 -0.35
CA ILE A 703 17.67 20.51 -0.74
C ILE A 703 18.01 21.44 0.43
N ALA A 704 17.45 21.17 1.62
CA ALA A 704 17.69 21.99 2.82
C ALA A 704 19.18 22.01 3.22
N LEU A 705 19.88 20.88 3.13
CA LEU A 705 21.33 20.78 3.33
C LEU A 705 22.11 21.65 2.32
N CYS A 706 21.75 21.58 1.04
CA CYS A 706 22.42 22.36 0.00
C CYS A 706 22.16 23.86 0.15
N GLN A 707 20.95 24.27 0.51
CA GLN A 707 20.64 25.66 0.84
C GLN A 707 21.43 26.15 2.06
N LEU A 708 21.42 25.41 3.17
CA LEU A 708 22.19 25.73 4.37
C LEU A 708 23.69 25.86 4.06
N PHE A 709 24.23 24.95 3.25
CA PHE A 709 25.61 24.99 2.79
C PHE A 709 25.92 26.20 1.90
N ASP A 710 25.04 26.57 0.96
CA ASP A 710 25.19 27.80 0.16
C ASP A 710 25.23 29.00 1.11
N TYR A 711 24.29 29.12 2.05
CA TYR A 711 24.28 30.23 2.98
C TYR A 711 25.56 30.31 3.83
N ALA A 712 26.00 29.20 4.42
CA ALA A 712 27.18 29.14 5.28
C ALA A 712 28.50 29.42 4.54
N THR A 713 28.61 29.04 3.25
CA THR A 713 29.86 29.12 2.48
C THR A 713 29.87 30.21 1.40
N ALA A 714 28.71 30.79 1.06
CA ALA A 714 28.54 31.70 -0.07
C ALA A 714 27.91 33.05 0.30
N ARG A 715 27.04 33.12 1.32
CA ARG A 715 26.17 34.27 1.62
C ARG A 715 26.39 34.92 3.00
N VAL A 716 27.37 34.48 3.80
CA VAL A 716 27.71 35.11 5.10
C VAL A 716 28.34 36.49 4.88
N PRO A 717 27.81 37.58 5.48
CA PRO A 717 28.40 38.90 5.38
C PRO A 717 29.67 39.01 6.24
N GLY A 718 30.79 39.42 5.64
CA GLY A 718 32.03 39.74 6.35
C GLY A 718 33.32 39.15 5.75
N VAL A 719 33.22 38.11 4.93
CA VAL A 719 34.37 37.47 4.25
C VAL A 719 34.45 37.93 2.79
N GLY A 720 35.66 38.19 2.28
CA GLY A 720 35.86 38.71 0.94
C GLY A 720 35.31 37.78 -0.15
N ALA A 721 34.55 38.30 -1.11
CA ALA A 721 33.80 37.49 -2.08
C ALA A 721 34.64 36.44 -2.84
N ARG A 722 35.94 36.71 -3.05
CA ARG A 722 36.90 35.79 -3.68
C ARG A 722 37.29 34.62 -2.77
N GLU A 723 37.50 34.89 -1.48
CA GLU A 723 37.85 33.88 -0.46
C GLU A 723 36.66 32.96 -0.22
N THR A 724 35.48 33.55 -0.01
CA THR A 724 34.18 32.88 0.09
C THR A 724 33.92 31.92 -1.09
N ALA A 725 34.25 32.31 -2.32
CA ALA A 725 34.12 31.45 -3.50
C ALA A 725 35.12 30.27 -3.53
N VAL A 726 36.33 30.44 -3.00
CA VAL A 726 37.33 29.37 -2.88
C VAL A 726 36.94 28.38 -1.79
N VAL A 727 36.50 28.87 -0.62
CA VAL A 727 36.02 28.04 0.49
C VAL A 727 34.83 27.18 0.06
N ASN A 728 33.81 27.76 -0.58
CA ASN A 728 32.66 27.02 -1.13
C ASN A 728 33.08 25.92 -2.12
N ARG A 729 34.06 26.17 -3.00
CA ARG A 729 34.58 25.17 -3.94
C ARG A 729 35.30 24.02 -3.24
N ILE A 730 36.22 24.33 -2.34
CA ILE A 730 37.01 23.31 -1.62
C ILE A 730 36.09 22.46 -0.74
N ALA A 731 35.17 23.08 0.00
CA ALA A 731 34.20 22.37 0.83
C ALA A 731 33.25 21.49 -0.01
N THR A 732 32.73 22.00 -1.14
CA THR A 732 31.88 21.24 -2.07
C THR A 732 32.61 19.99 -2.58
N VAL A 733 33.83 20.15 -3.10
CA VAL A 733 34.61 19.03 -3.66
C VAL A 733 34.96 18.01 -2.58
N SER A 734 35.37 18.48 -1.39
CA SER A 734 35.70 17.60 -0.27
C SER A 734 34.50 16.78 0.18
N PHE A 735 33.31 17.39 0.28
CA PHE A 735 32.08 16.71 0.68
C PHE A 735 31.58 15.73 -0.38
N LEU A 736 31.71 16.07 -1.66
CA LEU A 736 31.40 15.16 -2.78
C LEU A 736 32.34 13.96 -2.85
N VAL A 737 33.66 14.16 -2.69
CA VAL A 737 34.66 13.08 -2.66
C VAL A 737 34.40 12.15 -1.48
N LEU A 738 34.12 12.70 -0.30
CA LEU A 738 33.77 11.93 0.88
C LEU A 738 32.47 11.12 0.68
N SER A 739 31.45 11.73 0.09
CA SER A 739 30.18 11.05 -0.24
C SER A 739 30.38 9.93 -1.25
N ALA A 740 31.19 10.16 -2.29
CA ALA A 740 31.53 9.16 -3.31
C ALA A 740 32.37 8.01 -2.75
N ALA A 741 33.31 8.28 -1.83
CA ALA A 741 34.08 7.24 -1.15
C ALA A 741 33.18 6.33 -0.29
N VAL A 742 32.25 6.91 0.47
CA VAL A 742 31.28 6.13 1.27
C VAL A 742 30.27 5.40 0.39
N PHE A 743 29.84 6.00 -0.72
CA PHE A 743 29.08 5.29 -1.75
C PHE A 743 29.83 4.05 -2.24
N SER A 744 31.11 4.18 -2.62
CA SER A 744 31.92 3.04 -3.08
C SER A 744 32.00 1.91 -2.05
N LEU A 745 32.14 2.24 -0.75
CA LEU A 745 32.20 1.26 0.34
C LEU A 745 30.92 0.42 0.50
N TYR A 746 29.74 1.02 0.33
CA TYR A 746 28.45 0.31 0.46
C TYR A 746 27.85 -0.11 -0.90
N SER A 747 28.47 0.28 -2.02
CA SER A 747 28.02 -0.07 -3.37
C SER A 747 27.81 -1.57 -3.62
N PRO A 748 28.53 -2.53 -2.98
CA PRO A 748 28.22 -3.95 -3.13
C PRO A 748 26.79 -4.32 -2.69
N LEU A 749 26.27 -3.69 -1.64
CA LEU A 749 24.89 -3.88 -1.14
C LEU A 749 23.83 -3.30 -2.07
N ALA A 750 24.16 -2.26 -2.84
CA ALA A 750 23.24 -1.68 -3.83
C ALA A 750 23.24 -2.49 -5.14
N TYR A 751 24.43 -2.84 -5.65
CA TYR A 751 24.57 -3.54 -6.93
C TYR A 751 24.38 -5.06 -6.86
N GLY A 752 24.42 -5.67 -5.68
CA GLY A 752 24.52 -7.13 -5.53
C GLY A 752 25.86 -7.68 -6.04
N SER A 753 26.93 -6.90 -5.88
CA SER A 753 28.28 -7.28 -6.36
C SER A 753 29.03 -8.15 -5.35
N PRO A 754 30.05 -8.92 -5.80
CA PRO A 754 30.99 -9.60 -4.91
C PRO A 754 31.58 -8.66 -3.85
N TRP A 755 31.79 -9.18 -2.65
CA TRP A 755 32.42 -8.47 -1.53
C TRP A 755 33.16 -9.47 -0.64
N THR A 756 34.02 -9.01 0.26
CA THR A 756 34.61 -9.90 1.27
C THR A 756 33.89 -9.76 2.61
N LYS A 757 33.81 -10.86 3.36
CA LYS A 757 33.32 -10.88 4.74
C LYS A 757 34.08 -9.91 5.66
N ALA A 758 35.39 -9.78 5.45
CA ALA A 758 36.25 -8.85 6.19
C ALA A 758 35.91 -7.38 5.89
N ASP A 759 35.79 -7.00 4.62
CA ASP A 759 35.41 -5.64 4.22
C ASP A 759 33.98 -5.30 4.67
N CYS A 760 33.05 -6.25 4.56
CA CYS A 760 31.67 -6.11 5.05
C CYS A 760 31.62 -5.84 6.55
N LYS A 761 32.35 -6.64 7.36
CA LYS A 761 32.43 -6.43 8.81
C LYS A 761 33.09 -5.09 9.15
N ARG A 762 34.11 -4.64 8.40
CA ARG A 762 34.79 -3.36 8.63
C ARG A 762 33.87 -2.15 8.51
N VAL A 763 32.89 -2.17 7.59
CA VAL A 763 31.96 -1.04 7.39
C VAL A 763 30.64 -1.19 8.15
N LYS A 764 30.48 -2.25 8.96
CA LYS A 764 29.30 -2.47 9.78
C LYS A 764 29.35 -1.61 11.05
N LEU A 765 28.98 -0.33 10.92
CA LEU A 765 29.14 0.69 11.97
C LEU A 765 28.27 0.45 13.22
N PHE A 766 27.13 -0.21 13.09
CA PHE A 766 26.19 -0.47 14.18
C PHE A 766 25.72 -1.92 14.19
N ASN A 767 25.51 -2.47 15.39
CA ASN A 767 24.94 -3.81 15.58
C ASN A 767 23.49 -3.91 15.06
N THR A 768 22.76 -2.78 14.97
CA THR A 768 21.40 -2.72 14.41
C THR A 768 21.35 -2.76 12.89
N TRP A 769 22.48 -2.62 12.20
CA TRP A 769 22.58 -2.90 10.77
C TRP A 769 22.73 -4.41 10.60
N ASP A 770 21.75 -5.06 10.01
CA ASP A 770 21.58 -6.52 10.04
C ASP A 770 21.75 -7.18 8.67
N PHE A 771 22.42 -6.51 7.72
CA PHE A 771 22.99 -7.18 6.57
C PHE A 771 23.98 -8.26 7.02
N ASP A 772 23.86 -9.47 6.47
CA ASP A 772 24.64 -10.62 6.88
C ASP A 772 25.98 -10.65 6.15
N CYS A 773 27.07 -10.40 6.88
CA CYS A 773 28.40 -10.48 6.28
C CYS A 773 28.87 -11.93 6.04
N ASN A 774 28.27 -12.95 6.66
CA ASN A 774 28.70 -14.33 6.53
C ASN A 774 28.31 -14.96 5.19
N THR A 775 27.30 -14.40 4.52
CA THR A 775 26.94 -14.69 3.13
C THR A 775 28.12 -14.49 2.16
N PHE A 776 29.03 -13.54 2.42
CA PHE A 776 30.17 -13.25 1.54
C PHE A 776 31.38 -14.18 1.76
N PHE A 777 32.18 -14.39 0.72
CA PHE A 777 33.43 -15.15 0.83
C PHE A 777 34.53 -14.39 1.60
N GLU A 778 35.55 -15.11 2.06
CA GLU A 778 36.72 -14.53 2.73
C GLU A 778 37.68 -13.82 1.74
N SER A 779 37.74 -14.26 0.48
CA SER A 779 38.56 -13.67 -0.59
C SER A 779 37.77 -13.52 -1.91
N TYR A 780 38.25 -12.64 -2.79
CA TYR A 780 37.58 -12.39 -4.08
C TYR A 780 37.74 -13.54 -5.08
N ASP A 781 38.84 -14.29 -5.02
CA ASP A 781 39.18 -15.35 -5.99
C ASP A 781 38.11 -16.44 -6.07
N LYS A 782 37.49 -16.76 -4.92
CA LYS A 782 36.39 -17.73 -4.81
C LYS A 782 35.16 -17.37 -5.66
N TYR A 783 34.95 -16.08 -5.99
CA TYR A 783 33.86 -15.69 -6.89
C TYR A 783 34.11 -16.05 -8.36
N SER A 784 35.36 -16.31 -8.75
CA SER A 784 35.72 -16.82 -10.08
C SER A 784 35.60 -18.34 -10.18
N GLU A 785 35.63 -19.04 -9.03
CA GLU A 785 35.55 -20.50 -8.94
C GLU A 785 34.10 -21.02 -8.86
N VAL A 786 33.14 -20.20 -8.43
CA VAL A 786 31.72 -20.56 -8.44
C VAL A 786 31.25 -20.69 -9.89
N PRO A 787 30.83 -21.89 -10.36
CA PRO A 787 30.27 -22.04 -11.69
C PRO A 787 29.02 -21.16 -11.80
N SER A 788 28.84 -20.51 -12.95
CA SER A 788 27.53 -19.96 -13.30
C SER A 788 26.58 -21.13 -13.57
N ILE A 789 25.92 -21.62 -12.51
CA ILE A 789 24.96 -22.72 -12.60
C ILE A 789 23.75 -22.24 -13.40
N SER A 790 23.80 -22.44 -14.72
CA SER A 790 22.63 -22.84 -15.48
C SER A 790 22.17 -24.20 -14.93
N SER A 791 20.92 -24.25 -14.46
CA SER A 791 20.13 -25.47 -14.22
C SER A 791 20.91 -26.77 -13.95
N SER A 792 21.26 -27.01 -12.69
CA SER A 792 21.29 -28.36 -12.12
C SER A 792 20.94 -28.32 -10.64
N VAL A 793 20.02 -29.20 -10.24
CA VAL A 793 19.56 -29.40 -8.87
C VAL A 793 20.65 -30.11 -8.07
N VAL A 794 21.08 -29.55 -6.93
CA VAL A 794 21.77 -30.26 -5.83
C VAL A 794 21.69 -29.42 -4.54
N PRO A 795 21.88 -30.02 -3.34
CA PRO A 795 21.13 -29.63 -2.14
C PRO A 795 21.95 -28.82 -1.13
N THR A 796 21.26 -28.34 -0.10
CA THR A 796 21.87 -27.75 1.08
C THR A 796 22.45 -28.83 1.99
N THR A 797 23.76 -28.89 2.18
CA THR A 797 24.36 -29.58 3.35
C THR A 797 25.50 -28.79 3.98
N SER A 798 25.50 -28.79 5.31
CA SER A 798 26.56 -28.30 6.18
C SER A 798 27.73 -29.29 6.25
N ALA A 799 28.89 -28.81 6.67
CA ALA A 799 30.15 -29.55 6.57
C ALA A 799 30.34 -30.65 7.63
N ALA A 800 30.91 -31.80 7.23
CA ALA A 800 31.98 -32.49 7.98
C ALA A 800 32.73 -33.58 7.17
N LYS A 801 34.07 -33.43 7.12
CA LYS A 801 35.16 -34.45 7.10
C LYS A 801 35.25 -35.55 6.00
N ASN A 802 36.46 -35.64 5.47
CA ASN A 802 37.05 -36.67 4.59
C ASN A 802 36.75 -38.13 4.95
N VAL A 803 36.50 -38.97 3.93
CA VAL A 803 37.30 -40.18 3.58
C VAL A 803 37.28 -40.33 2.03
N GLU A 804 38.32 -40.92 1.45
CA GLU A 804 38.56 -41.14 0.01
C GLU A 804 38.86 -42.66 -0.23
N PRO A 805 39.02 -43.17 -1.46
CA PRO A 805 37.95 -43.64 -2.37
C PRO A 805 38.08 -45.15 -2.74
N GLU A 806 37.09 -45.71 -3.45
CA GLU A 806 37.18 -46.83 -4.45
C GLU A 806 35.74 -47.17 -4.93
N LYS A 807 35.42 -47.65 -6.14
CA LYS A 807 36.10 -47.72 -7.45
C LYS A 807 35.04 -48.11 -8.51
N GLU A 808 35.23 -47.74 -9.77
CA GLU A 808 34.80 -48.48 -11.00
C GLU A 808 33.32 -48.97 -11.16
N ALA A 809 32.65 -48.99 -12.31
CA ALA A 809 32.82 -48.50 -13.69
C ALA A 809 31.47 -48.86 -14.43
N PRO A 810 31.29 -48.81 -15.77
CA PRO A 810 30.03 -48.30 -16.34
C PRO A 810 29.26 -49.36 -17.18
N VAL A 811 28.21 -48.93 -17.93
CA VAL A 811 28.10 -49.08 -19.42
C VAL A 811 26.65 -49.10 -19.95
N ALA A 812 26.49 -48.45 -21.12
CA ALA A 812 25.49 -48.63 -22.20
C ALA A 812 24.00 -48.29 -21.99
N GLN A 813 23.69 -47.09 -22.50
CA GLN A 813 22.57 -46.79 -23.40
C GLN A 813 22.07 -47.96 -24.29
N LYS A 814 20.77 -47.95 -24.60
CA LYS A 814 20.25 -48.21 -25.96
C LYS A 814 18.96 -47.42 -26.23
N GLN A 815 18.79 -47.00 -27.49
CA GLN A 815 17.64 -46.24 -27.99
C GLN A 815 16.62 -47.14 -28.71
N GLU A 816 15.49 -46.50 -29.08
CA GLU A 816 14.57 -46.74 -30.20
C GLU A 816 13.18 -47.39 -29.97
N GLU A 817 12.18 -46.54 -30.24
CA GLU A 817 10.93 -46.75 -31.01
C GLU A 817 9.80 -47.71 -30.55
N ALA A 818 8.75 -47.06 -30.00
CA ALA A 818 7.37 -46.99 -30.53
C ALA A 818 6.40 -48.21 -30.58
N VAL A 819 5.10 -47.88 -30.48
CA VAL A 819 3.87 -48.60 -30.93
C VAL A 819 3.01 -49.39 -29.90
N ILE A 820 1.95 -48.71 -29.44
CA ILE A 820 0.52 -49.13 -29.33
C ILE A 820 0.10 -50.33 -28.41
N SER A 821 -0.77 -49.98 -27.44
CA SER A 821 -1.90 -50.73 -26.83
C SER A 821 -1.66 -51.87 -25.82
N GLY A 822 -2.65 -52.02 -24.91
CA GLY A 822 -2.91 -53.24 -24.15
C GLY A 822 -2.34 -53.28 -22.74
N ALA A 823 -3.17 -53.02 -21.72
CA ALA A 823 -2.83 -53.33 -20.33
C ALA A 823 -3.18 -54.80 -19.99
N PRO A 824 -2.26 -55.52 -19.34
CA PRO A 824 -2.60 -56.44 -18.24
C PRO A 824 -1.95 -56.00 -16.91
N PRO A 825 -2.37 -56.59 -15.76
CA PRO A 825 -2.15 -56.00 -14.43
C PRO A 825 -0.77 -56.25 -13.82
N ALA A 826 -0.34 -55.32 -12.95
CA ALA A 826 0.82 -55.47 -12.06
C ALA A 826 0.40 -56.02 -10.67
N PRO A 827 1.32 -56.63 -9.90
CA PRO A 827 0.97 -57.38 -8.69
C PRO A 827 0.75 -56.49 -7.45
N GLU A 828 0.00 -57.01 -6.49
CA GLU A 828 -0.20 -56.41 -5.16
C GLU A 828 1.12 -56.29 -4.38
N GLN A 829 1.35 -55.13 -3.77
CA GLN A 829 2.23 -54.96 -2.62
C GLN A 829 1.42 -54.32 -1.47
N PRO A 830 1.61 -54.73 -0.21
CA PRO A 830 0.79 -54.28 0.90
C PRO A 830 1.06 -52.81 1.23
N GLN A 831 0.02 -51.98 1.20
CA GLN A 831 0.08 -50.61 1.73
C GLN A 831 0.02 -50.65 3.27
N VAL A 832 0.95 -49.95 3.91
CA VAL A 832 0.93 -49.69 5.35
C VAL A 832 0.32 -48.30 5.58
N GLU A 833 -0.82 -48.23 6.25
CA GLU A 833 -1.45 -46.95 6.62
C GLU A 833 -0.78 -46.35 7.87
N HIS A 834 -0.29 -45.11 7.78
CA HIS A 834 0.25 -44.40 8.93
C HIS A 834 -0.87 -43.66 9.71
N ARG A 835 -1.16 -44.10 10.94
CA ARG A 835 -2.09 -43.45 11.88
C ARG A 835 -1.37 -42.52 12.84
N VAL A 836 -1.99 -41.38 13.17
CA VAL A 836 -1.56 -40.51 14.28
C VAL A 836 -1.96 -41.18 15.60
N VAL A 837 -0.98 -41.54 16.43
CA VAL A 837 -1.19 -42.36 17.63
C VAL A 837 -1.60 -41.53 18.87
N ALA A 838 -1.00 -40.36 19.07
CA ALA A 838 -1.28 -39.47 20.20
C ALA A 838 -0.89 -38.01 19.91
N LYS A 839 -1.41 -37.08 20.71
CA LYS A 839 -0.95 -35.68 20.80
C LYS A 839 -0.67 -35.35 22.26
N GLU A 840 0.58 -35.05 22.59
CA GLU A 840 1.00 -34.63 23.93
C GLU A 840 1.40 -33.15 23.93
N GLU A 841 1.10 -32.46 25.03
CA GLU A 841 1.49 -31.05 25.25
C GLU A 841 2.51 -31.00 26.40
N LYS A 842 3.75 -30.63 26.07
CA LYS A 842 4.86 -30.55 27.03
C LYS A 842 5.42 -29.13 27.07
N VAL A 843 5.51 -28.56 28.27
CA VAL A 843 6.14 -27.26 28.50
C VAL A 843 7.64 -27.48 28.75
N GLU A 844 8.48 -26.85 27.93
CA GLU A 844 9.95 -26.80 28.12
C GLU A 844 10.36 -25.37 28.48
N TYR A 845 11.10 -25.21 29.58
CA TYR A 845 11.71 -23.94 29.93
C TYR A 845 13.07 -23.83 29.26
N ARG A 846 13.36 -22.66 28.68
CA ARG A 846 14.63 -22.39 28.00
C ARG A 846 15.18 -21.03 28.40
N ASP A 847 16.51 -20.92 28.41
CA ASP A 847 17.19 -19.64 28.59
C ASP A 847 17.13 -18.76 27.33
N GLN A 848 17.71 -17.56 27.42
CA GLN A 848 17.77 -16.58 26.32
C GLN A 848 18.61 -17.05 25.12
N ASP A 849 19.48 -18.04 25.32
CA ASP A 849 20.42 -18.58 24.33
C ASP A 849 19.89 -19.90 23.71
N GLY A 850 18.77 -20.44 24.23
CA GLY A 850 18.00 -21.56 23.69
C GLY A 850 18.22 -22.91 24.37
N ASN A 851 19.01 -22.96 25.45
CA ASN A 851 19.30 -24.18 26.21
C ASN A 851 18.08 -24.56 27.07
N LEU A 852 17.81 -25.87 27.24
CA LEU A 852 16.81 -26.31 28.22
C LEU A 852 17.31 -26.04 29.65
N LEU A 853 16.41 -25.57 30.50
CA LEU A 853 16.62 -25.41 31.93
C LEU A 853 16.02 -26.61 32.68
N ASP A 854 16.74 -27.15 33.65
CA ASP A 854 16.23 -28.25 34.47
C ASP A 854 15.18 -27.75 35.50
N PRO A 855 14.24 -28.60 35.96
CA PRO A 855 13.17 -28.18 36.87
C PRO A 855 13.66 -27.51 38.18
N GLU A 856 14.85 -27.87 38.66
CA GLU A 856 15.47 -27.23 39.84
C GLU A 856 15.98 -25.82 39.53
N GLU A 857 16.49 -25.58 38.32
CA GLU A 857 16.95 -24.27 37.86
C GLU A 857 15.78 -23.32 37.63
N VAL A 858 14.71 -23.82 36.99
CA VAL A 858 13.44 -23.07 36.79
C VAL A 858 12.89 -22.60 38.14
N LYS A 859 12.90 -23.48 39.15
CA LYS A 859 12.47 -23.17 40.52
C LYS A 859 13.40 -22.19 41.24
N ALA A 860 14.70 -22.18 40.93
CA ALA A 860 15.64 -21.20 41.48
C ALA A 860 15.50 -19.79 40.85
N LEU A 861 14.95 -19.72 39.63
CA LEU A 861 14.69 -18.49 38.86
C LEU A 861 13.27 -17.91 39.06
N GLU A 862 12.38 -18.66 39.70
CA GLU A 862 11.00 -18.24 40.01
C GLU A 862 10.98 -16.88 40.74
N GLY A 863 10.25 -15.91 40.19
CA GLY A 863 10.18 -14.53 40.69
C GLY A 863 11.38 -13.62 40.39
N LYS A 864 12.42 -14.09 39.68
CA LYS A 864 13.61 -13.29 39.32
C LYS A 864 13.74 -12.98 37.83
N VAL A 865 12.94 -13.62 36.97
CA VAL A 865 13.00 -13.49 35.51
C VAL A 865 11.60 -13.28 34.89
N GLU A 866 11.54 -12.67 33.72
CA GLU A 866 10.32 -12.49 32.93
C GLU A 866 10.13 -13.69 31.99
N PHE A 867 9.00 -14.41 32.09
CA PHE A 867 8.70 -15.56 31.25
C PHE A 867 7.99 -15.15 29.94
N LYS A 868 8.40 -15.73 28.81
CA LYS A 868 7.75 -15.56 27.50
C LYS A 868 7.42 -16.92 26.89
N THR A 869 6.13 -17.23 26.78
CA THR A 869 5.65 -18.49 26.20
C THR A 869 5.69 -18.44 24.67
N LYS A 870 6.29 -19.47 24.05
CA LYS A 870 6.25 -19.70 22.60
C LYS A 870 5.72 -21.10 22.35
N TYR A 871 4.68 -21.22 21.51
CA TYR A 871 4.14 -22.51 21.08
C TYR A 871 4.90 -23.01 19.85
N GLU A 872 5.32 -24.27 19.85
CA GLU A 872 6.03 -24.92 18.75
C GLU A 872 5.56 -26.37 18.62
N THR A 873 4.90 -26.70 17.51
CA THR A 873 4.40 -28.05 17.23
C THR A 873 5.51 -28.89 16.61
N LYS A 874 5.83 -30.04 17.20
CA LYS A 874 6.77 -31.03 16.62
C LYS A 874 6.07 -32.36 16.42
N THR A 875 6.11 -32.86 15.19
CA THR A 875 5.68 -34.21 14.85
C THR A 875 6.82 -35.18 15.15
N ARG A 876 6.54 -36.28 15.86
CA ARG A 876 7.46 -37.38 16.08
C ARG A 876 6.87 -38.64 15.45
N VAL A 877 7.70 -39.39 14.73
CA VAL A 877 7.33 -40.70 14.19
C VAL A 877 7.80 -41.75 15.19
N VAL A 878 6.88 -42.60 15.65
CA VAL A 878 7.16 -43.73 16.55
C VAL A 878 6.85 -45.04 15.85
N ASP A 879 7.61 -46.08 16.16
CA ASP A 879 7.35 -47.44 15.68
C ASP A 879 6.17 -48.10 16.43
N GLU A 880 5.78 -49.31 16.01
CA GLU A 880 4.70 -50.08 16.66
C GLU A 880 5.00 -50.47 18.13
N GLN A 881 6.24 -50.27 18.60
CA GLN A 881 6.68 -50.52 19.97
C GLN A 881 6.82 -49.22 20.79
N GLY A 882 6.52 -48.06 20.18
CA GLY A 882 6.55 -46.74 20.82
C GLY A 882 7.92 -46.05 20.85
N ASN A 883 8.93 -46.57 20.14
CA ASN A 883 10.26 -45.93 20.07
C ASN A 883 10.29 -44.87 18.96
N GLU A 884 10.97 -43.74 19.20
CA GLU A 884 11.14 -42.69 18.19
C GLU A 884 12.04 -43.15 17.03
N VAL A 885 11.50 -43.12 15.82
CA VAL A 885 12.22 -43.45 14.57
C VAL A 885 12.94 -42.19 14.08
N GLN A 886 14.26 -42.27 13.92
CA GLN A 886 15.04 -41.16 13.37
C GLN A 886 14.75 -40.98 11.86
N GLU A 887 14.63 -39.71 11.45
CA GLU A 887 14.34 -39.33 10.08
C GLU A 887 15.48 -39.74 9.12
N PRO A 888 15.20 -40.42 7.99
CA PRO A 888 16.21 -40.73 6.99
C PRO A 888 16.81 -39.45 6.38
N ALA A 889 18.09 -39.51 5.99
CA ALA A 889 18.86 -38.34 5.53
C ALA A 889 18.33 -37.66 4.25
N GLU A 890 17.37 -38.28 3.55
CA GLU A 890 16.73 -37.75 2.33
C GLU A 890 15.31 -37.21 2.58
N GLY A 891 14.79 -37.32 3.82
CA GLY A 891 13.44 -36.93 4.20
C GLY A 891 12.35 -37.92 3.76
N TRP A 892 11.11 -37.67 4.16
CA TRP A 892 9.94 -38.49 3.76
C TRP A 892 9.34 -37.93 2.45
N GLU A 893 9.18 -38.77 1.43
CA GLU A 893 8.62 -38.35 0.13
C GLU A 893 7.15 -37.90 0.24
N GLN A 894 6.89 -36.61 0.02
CA GLN A 894 5.54 -36.06 -0.07
C GLN A 894 5.03 -36.06 -1.52
N ASN A 895 4.48 -37.20 -1.99
CA ASN A 895 3.43 -37.24 -3.01
C ASN A 895 2.94 -38.67 -3.25
N LEU A 896 1.70 -38.99 -2.86
CA LEU A 896 0.88 -40.05 -3.48
C LEU A 896 -0.56 -40.02 -2.93
N GLY A 897 -1.55 -40.25 -3.81
CA GLY A 897 -2.84 -40.81 -3.40
C GLY A 897 -4.01 -39.85 -3.16
N ALA A 898 -4.58 -39.29 -4.24
CA ALA A 898 -6.03 -39.10 -4.26
C ALA A 898 -6.69 -40.48 -4.38
N GLY A 899 -7.35 -40.95 -3.32
CA GLY A 899 -7.98 -42.27 -3.23
C GLY A 899 -9.49 -42.18 -2.97
N VAL A 900 -10.26 -43.09 -3.57
CA VAL A 900 -11.73 -43.15 -3.44
C VAL A 900 -12.11 -43.67 -2.05
N ALA A 901 -13.12 -43.05 -1.42
CA ALA A 901 -13.57 -43.41 -0.08
C ALA A 901 -14.17 -44.84 0.01
N PRO A 902 -13.95 -45.58 1.12
CA PRO A 902 -14.62 -46.86 1.37
C PRO A 902 -16.16 -46.73 1.55
N PRO A 903 -16.93 -47.81 1.37
CA PRO A 903 -18.38 -47.79 1.53
C PRO A 903 -18.84 -47.59 2.99
N HIS A 904 -20.05 -47.04 3.14
CA HIS A 904 -20.63 -46.56 4.40
C HIS A 904 -21.04 -47.69 5.37
N PRO A 905 -20.82 -47.55 6.69
CA PRO A 905 -21.28 -48.51 7.69
C PRO A 905 -22.73 -48.21 8.14
N ASP A 906 -23.72 -48.51 7.28
CA ASP A 906 -25.16 -48.50 7.64
C ASP A 906 -25.78 -49.91 7.58
N VAL A 907 -24.99 -50.94 7.89
CA VAL A 907 -25.47 -52.32 8.06
C VAL A 907 -24.85 -52.95 9.31
N GLU A 908 -25.31 -52.50 10.48
CA GLU A 908 -25.49 -53.37 11.66
C GLU A 908 -26.43 -52.70 12.68
N GLY A 909 -27.17 -53.52 13.43
CA GLY A 909 -28.44 -53.12 14.04
C GLY A 909 -28.36 -52.40 15.38
N LEU A 910 -29.55 -52.03 15.87
CA LEU A 910 -29.80 -51.54 17.22
C LEU A 910 -29.08 -52.36 18.30
N ASN A 911 -28.32 -51.67 19.17
CA ASN A 911 -28.05 -52.14 20.52
C ASN A 911 -28.62 -51.16 21.53
N SER A 912 -29.46 -51.69 22.41
CA SER A 912 -30.27 -50.97 23.38
C SER A 912 -29.70 -51.12 24.78
N GLU A 913 -29.05 -50.09 25.29
CA GLU A 913 -28.75 -49.84 26.71
C GLU A 913 -28.32 -48.36 26.78
N THR A 914 -29.00 -47.44 27.48
CA THR A 914 -29.14 -47.45 28.94
C THR A 914 -30.37 -46.62 29.34
N VAL A 915 -31.19 -47.14 30.26
CA VAL A 915 -32.33 -46.41 30.85
C VAL A 915 -32.04 -46.04 32.31
N GLN A 916 -32.18 -44.75 32.62
CA GLN A 916 -32.45 -44.09 33.91
C GLN A 916 -32.06 -44.75 35.25
N SER A 917 -31.42 -43.95 36.12
CA SER A 917 -31.84 -43.81 37.53
C SER A 917 -31.48 -42.41 38.09
N LYS A 918 -32.07 -42.02 39.22
CA LYS A 918 -32.07 -40.67 39.82
C LYS A 918 -31.45 -40.62 41.22
N ASP A 919 -30.95 -39.43 41.57
CA ASP A 919 -30.93 -38.75 42.89
C ASP A 919 -30.67 -39.53 44.20
N GLU A 920 -29.63 -39.14 44.97
CA GLU A 920 -29.74 -38.40 46.26
C GLU A 920 -28.39 -38.23 46.99
N GLY A 921 -28.26 -37.15 47.80
CA GLY A 921 -27.35 -37.12 48.98
C GLY A 921 -26.11 -36.18 48.94
N ALA A 922 -26.04 -35.20 49.84
CA ALA A 922 -24.98 -34.18 49.92
C ALA A 922 -24.04 -34.32 51.15
N ALA A 923 -22.82 -33.76 51.10
CA ALA A 923 -22.17 -33.06 52.24
C ALA A 923 -20.82 -32.33 51.93
N ALA A 924 -20.79 -31.03 52.29
CA ALA A 924 -19.68 -30.21 52.86
C ALA A 924 -18.28 -30.06 52.19
N ALA A 925 -17.81 -28.79 52.17
CA ALA A 925 -16.43 -28.35 51.89
C ALA A 925 -15.64 -28.03 53.20
N PRO A 926 -14.31 -27.78 53.14
CA PRO A 926 -13.85 -26.40 53.39
C PRO A 926 -12.56 -25.89 52.67
N GLN A 927 -12.64 -24.63 52.22
CA GLN A 927 -11.74 -23.46 52.45
C GLN A 927 -10.27 -23.37 51.96
N ASP A 928 -10.09 -22.49 50.96
CA ASP A 928 -9.20 -21.32 50.83
C ASP A 928 -7.83 -21.20 51.54
N VAL A 929 -6.83 -20.77 50.76
CA VAL A 929 -5.72 -19.89 51.23
C VAL A 929 -5.45 -18.73 50.25
N ALA A 930 -5.83 -17.53 50.67
CA ALA A 930 -5.29 -16.19 50.40
C ALA A 930 -4.86 -15.74 48.98
N ALA A 931 -5.50 -14.67 48.49
CA ALA A 931 -5.13 -13.91 47.29
C ALA A 931 -4.06 -12.83 47.53
N SER A 932 -3.33 -12.46 46.47
CA SER A 932 -2.50 -11.24 46.40
C SER A 932 -3.34 -10.01 46.00
N LYS A 933 -2.95 -8.81 46.47
CA LYS A 933 -3.85 -7.66 46.62
C LYS A 933 -3.75 -6.55 45.58
N ASP A 934 -3.01 -6.77 44.49
CA ASP A 934 -2.77 -5.73 43.47
C ASP A 934 -3.70 -5.80 42.25
N GLY A 935 -4.41 -6.91 42.04
CA GLY A 935 -5.32 -7.07 40.89
C GLY A 935 -6.69 -6.38 41.01
N GLU A 936 -7.13 -6.03 42.23
CA GLU A 936 -8.48 -5.47 42.43
C GLU A 936 -8.62 -4.01 42.00
N LYS A 937 -7.52 -3.25 41.92
CA LYS A 937 -7.58 -1.83 41.50
C LYS A 937 -7.66 -1.62 40.00
N GLU A 938 -7.05 -2.48 39.19
CA GLU A 938 -7.20 -2.44 37.72
C GLU A 938 -8.57 -3.01 37.28
N ALA A 939 -9.18 -3.90 38.08
CA ALA A 939 -10.51 -4.45 37.80
C ALA A 939 -11.67 -3.47 38.02
N GLU A 940 -11.52 -2.43 38.84
CA GLU A 940 -12.54 -1.39 39.02
C GLU A 940 -12.53 -0.31 37.91
N GLU A 941 -11.38 -0.03 37.28
CA GLU A 941 -11.31 0.94 36.18
C GLU A 941 -11.88 0.42 34.85
N ILE A 942 -12.05 -0.91 34.71
CA ILE A 942 -12.50 -1.57 33.47
C ILE A 942 -14.01 -1.92 33.50
N LYS A 943 -14.72 -1.71 34.62
CA LYS A 943 -16.17 -1.95 34.71
C LYS A 943 -16.99 -0.92 33.92
N ALA A 944 -17.67 -1.39 32.88
CA ALA A 944 -18.60 -0.58 32.10
C ALA A 944 -19.76 -0.05 32.97
N LYS A 945 -20.04 1.26 32.89
CA LYS A 945 -21.15 1.91 33.60
C LYS A 945 -22.49 1.71 32.87
N PRO A 946 -23.65 1.71 33.57
CA PRO A 946 -24.97 1.48 32.97
C PRO A 946 -25.38 2.57 31.95
N ALA A 947 -26.20 2.18 30.97
CA ALA A 947 -26.52 2.98 29.78
C ALA A 947 -27.50 4.16 30.00
N SER A 948 -27.67 4.68 31.22
CA SER A 948 -28.62 5.74 31.55
C SER A 948 -28.07 7.17 31.51
N GLU A 949 -26.76 7.37 31.37
CA GLU A 949 -26.15 8.72 31.39
C GLU A 949 -25.80 9.29 29.99
N ASN A 950 -25.79 8.47 28.94
CA ASN A 950 -25.36 8.90 27.58
C ASN A 950 -26.46 9.52 26.70
N GLN A 951 -27.67 9.77 27.21
CA GLN A 951 -28.78 10.28 26.40
C GLN A 951 -28.76 11.80 26.12
N GLN A 952 -27.77 12.56 26.61
CA GLN A 952 -27.68 14.02 26.36
C GLN A 952 -26.60 14.47 25.38
N ASP A 953 -25.57 13.67 25.09
CA ASP A 953 -24.47 14.06 24.17
C ASP A 953 -24.55 13.44 22.75
N ALA A 954 -25.54 12.58 22.48
CA ALA A 954 -25.65 11.83 21.22
C ALA A 954 -26.34 12.60 20.06
N THR A 955 -26.90 13.79 20.30
CA THR A 955 -27.78 14.51 19.35
C THR A 955 -27.08 15.54 18.44
N VAL A 956 -25.74 15.64 18.45
CA VAL A 956 -25.00 16.71 17.73
C VAL A 956 -23.97 16.17 16.71
N LYS A 957 -24.02 14.88 16.35
CA LYS A 957 -23.03 14.25 15.44
C LYS A 957 -23.57 13.52 14.20
N GLU A 958 -24.84 13.73 13.84
CA GLU A 958 -25.42 13.24 12.56
C GLU A 958 -25.71 14.35 11.51
N GLU A 959 -25.19 15.58 11.71
CA GLU A 959 -25.11 16.59 10.64
C GLU A 959 -23.66 17.07 10.46
N LEU A 960 -22.91 16.40 9.57
CA LEU A 960 -21.86 16.94 8.69
C LEU A 960 -21.29 15.87 7.71
#